data_AF-A0A7J3N0J2-F1
#
_entry.id   AF-A0A7J3N0J2-F1
#
_cell.length_a   1.000
_cell.length_b   1.000
_cell.length_c   1.000
_cell.angle_alpha   90.00
_cell.angle_beta   90.00
_cell.angle_gamma   90.00
#
_symmetry.space_group_name_H-M   'P 1'
#
loop_
_entity.id
_entity.type
_entity.pdbx_description
1 polymer ?
#
loop_
_entity_poly.entity_id
_entity_poly.type
_entity_poly.pdbx_seq_one_letter_code
_entity_poly.pdbx_strand_id
1 'polypeptide(L)'
;QTPMIHNNNITNYSEITQEEFLELLNKFRELIEAAKQVAVTALKDLNICGNLQDVERTICALSVLADAISIMFRRYFMVPLLPPGIYHDSFAQKPTINDFIYLWVIARDGDRKDITNVLDELVSLWIMKEHEVKKLEEDAYKLLINSISQKIKPIPANEKEALDRLKLLMNIPADTRPGCSISKLIPHLLTTAGLAYAIYLSDSVSDPKNINVRDRLHLAILRLAALLHDIGKPNTWYLKLQEARYSHAEASVKLLENLKFVDEDIAQEFNLGKAYEIVKTIIKYHHESPPQQIFKVYNIEVDVEKLIKVLRDADIASSSMDRLGEVFAKISEAVLKDIADQNKLSVKDLFIKSGEEVRRIWDSLEYDKLLDVVKSIANQINPYSIPQELLDCESWGWMPKAKVLVLDVAGIQKFIKRESIRILIAASALIDLVTVFAIPKAVIEALGISLDNIIYAGGGFAIMLVPSWVTEKHVDTVLDNVKKFLGPDISLEINYAISNLSSSWPCTIREAIARLTTNKSLRRNLRSKAVATGYEVLCDWCGKRVATNTHYNEYVCNECLYLFRLGEKMYINHKLSILGGSGYRYAHDILENNEKLAHLYQYFMEWLSGVELEDLPGTRRSIAIVKADGNAAGAFMASAINITEAMCRSIRMDMGMKMGIAVALNKVLEMLKTINLGRCKAEAYVSRLYTGLLYSGGDDMMAIWPSSLAIPVALSIAKTFWKIMGGAVALSISIVSAKPKHNIWNLVYACDYLLSECKKMYRSKLFKSLGLKVVAVLSFMKGLQQLLEAEVEKTLSKYRSLGVSYQPLFLSADTPPKDLMCNDISSIVSNVLEKTVGGSIGTSLDTIDYIIDKLFALSFNPNISKVSATIHEIFKLFQGHGLNKAVVSLYLARNSQRETDEVMANVLKGLAKLSIECPATPTHQGQGLAPLFDIYHMVEIYEGD
;
A
#
# COMPACT_ATOMS: atom_id res chain seq x y z
N GLN A 1 17.28 -11.32 2.15
CA GLN A 1 16.65 -12.62 2.43
C GLN A 1 15.42 -12.38 3.30
N THR A 2 14.23 -12.70 2.79
CA THR A 2 12.98 -12.83 3.58
C THR A 2 12.47 -14.23 3.26
N PRO A 3 12.06 -15.05 4.24
CA PRO A 3 11.76 -16.46 3.97
C PRO A 3 10.52 -16.61 3.10
N MET A 4 10.67 -17.32 1.98
CA MET A 4 9.57 -18.07 1.37
C MET A 4 9.25 -19.23 2.32
N ILE A 5 7.99 -19.33 2.73
CA ILE A 5 7.47 -20.39 3.61
C ILE A 5 7.72 -21.78 2.97
N HIS A 6 8.25 -22.72 3.77
CA HIS A 6 8.49 -24.18 3.55
C HIS A 6 7.74 -24.86 2.38
N ASN A 7 8.24 -25.82 1.58
CA ASN A 7 9.48 -26.62 1.53
C ASN A 7 9.71 -27.17 0.08
N ASN A 8 10.97 -27.53 -0.22
CA ASN A 8 11.49 -28.48 -1.23
C ASN A 8 11.46 -28.24 -2.74
N ASN A 9 10.71 -27.30 -3.35
CA ASN A 9 10.80 -27.09 -4.82
C ASN A 9 10.77 -25.64 -5.30
N ILE A 10 10.89 -24.66 -4.40
CA ILE A 10 11.12 -23.26 -4.77
C ILE A 10 12.17 -22.69 -3.80
N THR A 11 13.37 -23.27 -3.83
CA THR A 11 14.58 -22.69 -3.24
C THR A 11 15.50 -22.26 -4.35
N ASN A 12 15.12 -21.20 -5.06
CA ASN A 12 16.14 -20.26 -5.50
C ASN A 12 16.14 -19.17 -4.44
N TYR A 13 16.97 -19.36 -3.41
CA TYR A 13 17.66 -18.20 -2.88
C TYR A 13 18.41 -17.64 -4.09
N SER A 14 17.84 -16.65 -4.78
CA SER A 14 18.61 -15.98 -5.82
C SER A 14 19.72 -15.27 -5.08
N GLU A 15 20.89 -15.89 -5.04
CA GLU A 15 22.13 -15.20 -4.71
C GLU A 15 22.11 -13.94 -5.56
N ILE A 16 22.10 -12.78 -4.88
CA ILE A 16 22.26 -11.52 -5.59
C ILE A 16 23.67 -11.58 -6.14
N THR A 17 23.80 -11.62 -7.46
CA THR A 17 25.12 -11.65 -8.08
C THR A 17 25.86 -10.35 -7.75
N GLN A 18 27.18 -10.36 -7.83
CA GLN A 18 27.95 -9.12 -7.62
C GLN A 18 27.51 -8.01 -8.60
N GLU A 19 27.12 -8.38 -9.82
CA GLU A 19 26.59 -7.48 -10.84
C GLU A 19 25.22 -6.89 -10.45
N GLU A 20 24.30 -7.74 -9.99
CA GLU A 20 22.98 -7.29 -9.50
C GLU A 20 23.12 -6.37 -8.28
N PHE A 21 24.07 -6.66 -7.37
CA PHE A 21 24.32 -5.79 -6.23
C PHE A 21 24.91 -4.44 -6.67
N LEU A 22 25.82 -4.44 -7.66
CA LEU A 22 26.37 -3.21 -8.23
C LEU A 22 25.28 -2.36 -8.90
N GLU A 23 24.33 -2.98 -9.59
CA GLU A 23 23.15 -2.28 -10.13
C GLU A 23 22.31 -1.63 -9.02
N LEU A 24 22.07 -2.34 -7.92
CA LEU A 24 21.37 -1.78 -6.75
C LEU A 24 22.13 -0.61 -6.14
N LEU A 25 23.46 -0.67 -6.06
CA LEU A 25 24.29 0.44 -5.60
C LEU A 25 24.16 1.67 -6.50
N ASN A 26 24.17 1.49 -7.81
CA ASN A 26 24.00 2.58 -8.76
C ASN A 26 22.61 3.23 -8.60
N LYS A 27 21.53 2.42 -8.50
CA LYS A 27 20.18 2.92 -8.21
C LYS A 27 20.09 3.66 -6.87
N PHE A 28 20.80 3.19 -5.85
CA PHE A 28 20.87 3.90 -4.56
C PHE A 28 21.57 5.26 -4.68
N ARG A 29 22.64 5.36 -5.49
CA ARG A 29 23.31 6.65 -5.76
C ARG A 29 22.41 7.58 -6.57
N GLU A 30 21.70 7.07 -7.58
CA GLU A 30 20.72 7.83 -8.36
C GLU A 30 19.61 8.40 -7.46
N LEU A 31 19.17 7.66 -6.44
CA LEU A 31 18.18 8.15 -5.47
C LEU A 31 18.69 9.36 -4.68
N ILE A 32 19.96 9.36 -4.28
CA ILE A 32 20.60 10.48 -3.56
C ILE A 32 20.81 11.68 -4.51
N GLU A 33 21.21 11.42 -5.76
CA GLU A 33 21.35 12.48 -6.78
C GLU A 33 19.99 13.10 -7.11
N ALA A 34 18.90 12.32 -7.17
CA ALA A 34 17.56 12.84 -7.34
C ALA A 34 17.14 13.74 -6.16
N ALA A 35 17.48 13.36 -4.92
CA ALA A 35 17.24 14.21 -3.75
C ALA A 35 18.00 15.54 -3.86
N LYS A 36 19.27 15.50 -4.29
CA LYS A 36 20.05 16.72 -4.58
C LYS A 36 19.37 17.57 -5.64
N GLN A 37 18.91 16.99 -6.76
CA GLN A 37 18.23 17.75 -7.81
C GLN A 37 16.95 18.44 -7.33
N VAL A 38 16.17 17.78 -6.46
CA VAL A 38 15.00 18.36 -5.80
C VAL A 38 15.41 19.56 -4.93
N ALA A 39 16.44 19.40 -4.09
CA ALA A 39 16.94 20.48 -3.23
C ALA A 39 17.49 21.66 -4.05
N VAL A 40 18.28 21.40 -5.10
CA VAL A 40 18.82 22.44 -5.98
C VAL A 40 17.71 23.26 -6.60
N THR A 41 16.65 22.61 -7.09
CA THR A 41 15.52 23.33 -7.69
C THR A 41 14.72 24.12 -6.69
N ALA A 42 14.50 23.57 -5.49
CA ALA A 42 13.90 24.30 -4.39
C ALA A 42 14.70 25.57 -4.04
N LEU A 43 16.02 25.44 -3.95
CA LEU A 43 16.91 26.52 -3.52
C LEU A 43 17.19 27.56 -4.62
N LYS A 44 17.56 27.14 -5.83
CA LYS A 44 17.97 28.03 -6.92
C LYS A 44 16.80 28.46 -7.81
N ASP A 45 16.04 27.48 -8.33
CA ASP A 45 15.02 27.76 -9.34
C ASP A 45 13.78 28.45 -8.73
N LEU A 46 13.41 28.03 -7.51
CA LEU A 46 12.24 28.58 -6.80
C LEU A 46 12.60 29.60 -5.73
N ASN A 47 13.90 29.72 -5.42
CA ASN A 47 14.43 30.70 -4.49
C ASN A 47 13.71 30.67 -3.13
N ILE A 48 13.48 29.46 -2.59
CA ILE A 48 12.67 29.25 -1.37
C ILE A 48 13.27 29.91 -0.12
N CYS A 49 14.59 30.14 -0.11
CA CYS A 49 15.28 30.82 0.99
C CYS A 49 15.76 32.23 0.59
N GLY A 50 15.23 32.80 -0.48
CA GLY A 50 15.82 33.93 -1.20
C GLY A 50 15.90 35.24 -0.42
N ASN A 51 14.81 35.63 0.25
CA ASN A 51 14.78 36.86 1.06
C ASN A 51 15.18 36.62 2.52
N LEU A 52 15.52 35.38 2.91
CA LEU A 52 16.11 35.12 4.22
C LEU A 52 17.55 35.65 4.25
N GLN A 53 17.99 36.11 5.41
CA GLN A 53 19.35 36.64 5.61
C GLN A 53 20.09 35.82 6.66
N ASP A 54 21.42 35.91 6.62
CA ASP A 54 22.34 35.34 7.60
C ASP A 54 22.03 33.87 7.94
N VAL A 55 21.92 33.58 9.23
CA VAL A 55 21.73 32.23 9.76
C VAL A 55 20.40 31.60 9.35
N GLU A 56 19.33 32.38 9.19
CA GLU A 56 18.02 31.85 8.79
C GLU A 56 18.06 31.27 7.38
N ARG A 57 18.80 31.92 6.47
CA ARG A 57 19.02 31.40 5.11
C ARG A 57 19.78 30.07 5.13
N THR A 58 20.81 29.95 5.97
CA THR A 58 21.57 28.71 6.16
C THR A 58 20.70 27.60 6.77
N ILE A 59 19.88 27.89 7.78
CA ILE A 59 18.95 26.94 8.41
C ILE A 59 17.93 26.42 7.39
N CYS A 60 17.31 27.33 6.63
CA CYS A 60 16.36 27.00 5.58
C CYS A 60 17.01 26.07 4.54
N ALA A 61 18.21 26.41 4.05
CA ALA A 61 18.89 25.61 3.04
C ALA A 61 19.28 24.20 3.53
N LEU A 62 19.76 24.06 4.77
CA LEU A 62 20.02 22.75 5.37
C LEU A 62 18.73 21.93 5.55
N SER A 63 17.63 22.58 5.92
CA SER A 63 16.33 21.93 6.10
C SER A 63 15.79 21.42 4.76
N VAL A 64 15.87 22.22 3.70
CA VAL A 64 15.49 21.82 2.33
C VAL A 64 16.33 20.64 1.83
N LEU A 65 17.64 20.62 2.09
CA LEU A 65 18.51 19.48 1.75
C LEU A 65 18.07 18.20 2.47
N ALA A 66 17.78 18.29 3.77
CA ALA A 66 17.30 17.16 4.56
C ALA A 66 15.91 16.69 4.10
N ASP A 67 14.98 17.63 3.87
CA ASP A 67 13.62 17.33 3.39
C ASP A 67 13.65 16.63 2.03
N ALA A 68 14.52 17.05 1.11
CA ALA A 68 14.65 16.39 -0.18
C ALA A 68 15.08 14.92 -0.05
N ILE A 69 16.01 14.60 0.86
CA ILE A 69 16.41 13.20 1.15
C ILE A 69 15.23 12.42 1.74
N SER A 70 14.58 12.95 2.77
CA SER A 70 13.42 12.33 3.42
C SER A 70 12.29 12.04 2.43
N ILE A 71 12.02 12.97 1.52
CA ILE A 71 11.01 12.84 0.47
C ILE A 71 11.40 11.74 -0.49
N MET A 72 12.63 11.72 -1.01
CA MET A 72 13.05 10.68 -1.94
C MET A 72 13.06 9.29 -1.31
N PHE A 73 13.45 9.17 -0.04
CA PHE A 73 13.41 7.91 0.72
C PHE A 73 11.99 7.38 0.97
N ARG A 74 10.95 8.19 0.80
CA ARG A 74 9.53 7.79 0.94
C ARG A 74 8.87 7.65 -0.41
N ARG A 75 8.84 8.75 -1.17
CA ARG A 75 8.08 8.90 -2.41
C ARG A 75 8.51 7.93 -3.50
N TYR A 76 9.80 7.55 -3.54
CA TYR A 76 10.32 6.60 -4.52
C TYR A 76 9.64 5.22 -4.42
N PHE A 77 9.21 4.82 -3.22
CA PHE A 77 8.55 3.53 -2.96
C PHE A 77 7.02 3.61 -2.93
N MET A 78 6.44 4.80 -3.14
CA MET A 78 5.00 4.97 -3.23
C MET A 78 4.54 4.91 -4.68
N VAL A 79 3.60 4.01 -4.95
CA VAL A 79 2.95 3.91 -6.26
C VAL A 79 1.61 4.62 -6.17
N PRO A 80 1.38 5.74 -6.85
CA PRO A 80 0.03 6.24 -7.00
C PRO A 80 -0.73 5.44 -8.03
N LEU A 81 -2.04 5.49 -7.88
CA LEU A 81 -2.98 4.82 -8.75
C LEU A 81 -3.09 5.60 -10.07
N LEU A 82 -2.27 5.24 -11.07
CA LEU A 82 -2.34 5.78 -12.43
C LEU A 82 -2.66 4.68 -13.44
N PRO A 83 -3.31 5.04 -14.56
CA PRO A 83 -3.45 4.12 -15.67
C PRO A 83 -2.07 3.86 -16.30
N PRO A 84 -1.86 2.69 -16.91
CA PRO A 84 -0.61 2.43 -17.61
C PRO A 84 -0.40 3.42 -18.76
N GLY A 85 0.78 4.04 -18.83
CA GLY A 85 1.08 5.05 -19.85
C GLY A 85 1.19 4.44 -21.25
N ILE A 86 0.53 5.04 -22.25
CA ILE A 86 0.71 4.66 -23.66
C ILE A 86 1.79 5.54 -24.32
N TYR A 87 2.00 6.76 -23.81
CA TYR A 87 3.07 7.68 -24.20
C TYR A 87 3.83 8.09 -22.95
N HIS A 88 5.11 7.73 -22.87
CA HIS A 88 5.92 7.94 -21.67
C HIS A 88 6.45 9.38 -21.52
N ASP A 89 6.34 10.22 -22.55
CA ASP A 89 7.19 11.42 -22.67
C ASP A 89 6.48 12.79 -22.60
N SER A 90 5.14 12.89 -22.56
CA SER A 90 4.47 14.16 -22.90
C SER A 90 3.50 14.78 -21.91
N PHE A 91 3.18 14.18 -20.75
CA PHE A 91 2.28 14.81 -19.78
C PHE A 91 2.92 15.03 -18.42
N ALA A 92 2.91 16.30 -17.99
CA ALA A 92 3.18 16.71 -16.62
C ALA A 92 2.25 15.92 -15.69
N GLN A 93 2.80 14.95 -14.95
CA GLN A 93 2.06 14.17 -13.97
C GLN A 93 1.46 15.13 -12.95
N LYS A 94 0.12 15.15 -12.84
CA LYS A 94 -0.56 15.91 -11.78
C LYS A 94 -0.11 15.37 -10.42
N PRO A 95 0.15 16.24 -9.42
CA PRO A 95 0.54 15.78 -8.08
C PRO A 95 -0.56 14.91 -7.47
N THR A 96 -0.13 13.90 -6.74
CA THR A 96 -0.98 13.03 -5.95
C THR A 96 -1.21 13.64 -4.57
N ILE A 97 -2.17 13.12 -3.79
CA ILE A 97 -2.42 13.58 -2.42
C ILE A 97 -1.15 13.55 -1.55
N ASN A 98 -0.29 12.53 -1.74
CA ASN A 98 0.99 12.42 -1.04
C ASN A 98 1.98 13.53 -1.44
N ASP A 99 1.91 14.01 -2.68
CA ASP A 99 2.85 15.03 -3.15
C ASP A 99 2.60 16.37 -2.47
N PHE A 100 1.37 16.65 -2.01
CA PHE A 100 1.06 17.90 -1.29
C PHE A 100 1.88 18.06 0.00
N ILE A 101 2.05 17.00 0.80
CA ILE A 101 2.83 17.12 2.04
C ILE A 101 4.31 17.32 1.73
N TYR A 102 4.83 16.69 0.69
CA TYR A 102 6.22 16.84 0.27
C TYR A 102 6.51 18.24 -0.26
N LEU A 103 5.63 18.78 -1.10
CA LEU A 103 5.72 20.15 -1.59
C LEU A 103 5.62 21.16 -0.44
N TRP A 104 4.70 20.94 0.50
CA TRP A 104 4.54 21.82 1.66
C TRP A 104 5.78 21.80 2.57
N VAL A 105 6.31 20.61 2.87
CA VAL A 105 7.50 20.45 3.72
C VAL A 105 8.71 21.17 3.12
N ILE A 106 8.94 21.08 1.80
CA ILE A 106 10.05 21.79 1.14
C ILE A 106 9.90 23.31 1.27
N ALA A 107 8.67 23.84 1.20
CA ALA A 107 8.43 25.28 1.22
C ALA A 107 8.29 25.87 2.65
N ARG A 108 8.06 25.05 3.69
CA ARG A 108 7.62 25.52 5.02
C ARG A 108 8.61 26.46 5.72
N ASP A 109 9.90 26.22 5.56
CA ASP A 109 10.97 26.92 6.28
C ASP A 109 11.49 28.14 5.49
N GLY A 110 10.92 28.36 4.29
CA GLY A 110 11.26 29.45 3.39
C GLY A 110 10.52 30.76 3.67
N ASP A 111 10.91 31.78 2.93
CA ASP A 111 10.26 33.10 2.91
C ASP A 111 9.09 33.19 1.92
N ARG A 112 8.98 32.21 1.03
CA ARG A 112 7.91 32.04 0.03
C ARG A 112 6.61 31.52 0.64
N LYS A 113 6.06 32.28 1.60
CA LYS A 113 4.75 32.00 2.22
C LYS A 113 3.61 32.00 1.21
N ASP A 114 3.77 32.69 0.08
CA ASP A 114 2.86 32.59 -1.06
C ASP A 114 2.74 31.15 -1.56
N ILE A 115 3.84 30.38 -1.60
CA ILE A 115 3.82 28.97 -2.01
C ILE A 115 3.07 28.11 -0.99
N THR A 116 3.35 28.25 0.30
CA THR A 116 2.67 27.45 1.34
C THR A 116 1.20 27.84 1.47
N ASN A 117 0.88 29.12 1.34
CA ASN A 117 -0.51 29.60 1.32
C ASN A 117 -1.25 29.09 0.10
N VAL A 118 -0.62 29.10 -1.08
CA VAL A 118 -1.19 28.52 -2.29
C VAL A 118 -1.37 27.02 -2.14
N LEU A 119 -0.45 26.28 -1.50
CA LEU A 119 -0.66 24.85 -1.21
C LEU A 119 -1.81 24.62 -0.21
N ASP A 120 -1.88 25.41 0.85
CA ASP A 120 -2.96 25.34 1.84
C ASP A 120 -4.31 25.69 1.20
N GLU A 121 -4.34 26.73 0.37
CA GLU A 121 -5.51 27.15 -0.39
C GLU A 121 -5.85 26.13 -1.47
N LEU A 122 -4.89 25.54 -2.16
CA LEU A 122 -5.13 24.54 -3.21
C LEU A 122 -5.58 23.22 -2.65
N VAL A 123 -5.03 22.79 -1.52
CA VAL A 123 -5.58 21.66 -0.78
C VAL A 123 -6.97 22.02 -0.29
N SER A 124 -7.16 23.26 0.20
CA SER A 124 -8.47 23.80 0.55
C SER A 124 -9.38 24.01 -0.65
N LEU A 125 -8.92 24.07 -1.92
CA LEU A 125 -9.68 24.25 -3.17
C LEU A 125 -9.97 22.91 -3.84
N TRP A 126 -9.04 21.97 -3.68
CA TRP A 126 -9.27 20.53 -3.79
C TRP A 126 -10.46 20.20 -2.91
N ILE A 127 -10.49 20.72 -1.66
CA ILE A 127 -11.55 20.56 -0.66
C ILE A 127 -12.75 21.53 -0.93
N MET A 128 -12.61 22.81 -1.27
CA MET A 128 -13.66 23.85 -1.18
C MET A 128 -13.45 25.08 -2.10
N LYS A 129 -14.53 25.48 -2.79
CA LYS A 129 -14.83 26.76 -3.47
C LYS A 129 -14.58 26.87 -4.98
N GLU A 130 -15.47 27.66 -5.57
CA GLU A 130 -15.79 27.88 -6.98
C GLU A 130 -15.18 29.18 -7.53
N HIS A 131 -14.41 29.91 -6.73
CA HIS A 131 -13.90 31.21 -7.16
C HIS A 131 -12.57 31.09 -7.89
N GLU A 132 -12.58 31.68 -9.09
CA GLU A 132 -11.46 32.11 -9.91
C GLU A 132 -10.14 32.12 -9.13
N VAL A 133 -9.30 31.12 -9.38
CA VAL A 133 -7.88 31.20 -9.02
C VAL A 133 -7.37 32.48 -9.68
N LYS A 134 -6.93 33.45 -8.87
CA LYS A 134 -6.35 34.65 -9.46
C LYS A 134 -5.17 34.20 -10.30
N LYS A 135 -5.04 34.75 -11.50
CA LYS A 135 -3.99 34.40 -12.49
C LYS A 135 -2.56 34.30 -11.89
N LEU A 136 -2.29 35.08 -10.84
CA LEU A 136 -1.03 35.09 -10.08
C LEU A 136 -0.77 33.84 -9.20
N GLU A 137 -1.81 33.18 -8.69
CA GLU A 137 -1.73 31.96 -7.85
C GLU A 137 -1.51 30.70 -8.70
N GLU A 138 -2.01 30.70 -9.94
CA GLU A 138 -1.78 29.64 -10.92
C GLU A 138 -0.32 29.54 -11.35
N ASP A 139 0.39 30.66 -11.48
CA ASP A 139 1.76 30.68 -11.99
C ASP A 139 2.77 30.18 -10.94
N ALA A 140 2.64 30.58 -9.67
CA ALA A 140 3.50 30.11 -8.58
C ALA A 140 3.30 28.60 -8.32
N TYR A 141 2.06 28.12 -8.40
CA TYR A 141 1.74 26.70 -8.29
C TYR A 141 2.25 25.88 -9.48
N LYS A 142 2.02 26.36 -10.72
CA LYS A 142 2.55 25.73 -11.93
C LYS A 142 4.08 25.68 -11.87
N LEU A 143 4.73 26.75 -11.40
CA LEU A 143 6.18 26.78 -11.18
C LEU A 143 6.62 25.74 -10.16
N LEU A 144 5.98 25.66 -8.99
CA LEU A 144 6.32 24.67 -7.97
C LEU A 144 6.14 23.21 -8.46
N ILE A 145 5.02 22.91 -9.13
CA ILE A 145 4.76 21.58 -9.68
C ILE A 145 5.73 21.25 -10.80
N ASN A 146 5.88 22.15 -11.78
CA ASN A 146 6.71 21.89 -12.94
C ASN A 146 8.18 21.74 -12.54
N SER A 147 8.64 22.50 -11.53
CA SER A 147 10.02 22.46 -11.10
C SER A 147 10.31 21.33 -10.10
N ILE A 148 9.54 21.20 -9.01
CA ILE A 148 9.81 20.21 -7.95
C ILE A 148 9.11 18.88 -8.20
N SER A 149 7.80 18.88 -8.46
CA SER A 149 7.03 17.63 -8.57
C SER A 149 7.54 16.73 -9.69
N GLN A 150 8.04 17.32 -10.79
CA GLN A 150 8.69 16.57 -11.85
C GLN A 150 10.01 15.93 -11.41
N LYS A 151 10.81 16.61 -10.58
CA LYS A 151 12.11 16.13 -10.08
C LYS A 151 12.01 15.17 -8.91
N ILE A 152 10.92 15.23 -8.16
CA ILE A 152 10.50 14.16 -7.22
C ILE A 152 10.29 12.81 -7.97
N LYS A 153 10.33 12.81 -9.33
CA LYS A 153 10.48 11.72 -10.33
C LYS A 153 10.12 10.28 -9.92
N PRO A 154 9.50 9.56 -10.85
CA PRO A 154 8.09 9.61 -11.15
C PRO A 154 7.45 8.33 -10.63
N ILE A 155 6.17 8.22 -10.84
CA ILE A 155 5.39 7.01 -10.72
C ILE A 155 6.10 5.92 -11.56
N PRO A 156 6.33 4.69 -11.06
CA PRO A 156 7.04 3.69 -11.84
C PRO A 156 6.35 3.50 -13.20
N ALA A 157 7.12 3.53 -14.29
CA ALA A 157 6.59 3.52 -15.64
C ALA A 157 5.95 2.17 -16.00
N ASN A 158 6.36 1.09 -15.34
CA ASN A 158 5.84 -0.26 -15.55
C ASN A 158 6.06 -1.14 -14.30
N GLU A 159 5.54 -2.38 -14.36
CA GLU A 159 5.67 -3.38 -13.29
C GLU A 159 7.12 -3.71 -12.95
N LYS A 160 7.97 -3.86 -13.95
CA LYS A 160 9.38 -4.20 -13.76
C LYS A 160 10.09 -3.10 -12.96
N GLU A 161 9.89 -1.84 -13.33
CA GLU A 161 10.48 -0.72 -12.60
C GLU A 161 9.98 -0.69 -11.15
N ALA A 162 8.69 -0.85 -10.91
CA ALA A 162 8.14 -0.90 -9.56
C ALA A 162 8.79 -2.03 -8.73
N LEU A 163 8.89 -3.24 -9.27
CA LEU A 163 9.56 -4.36 -8.61
C LEU A 163 11.05 -4.09 -8.36
N ASP A 164 11.74 -3.44 -9.28
CA ASP A 164 13.14 -3.07 -9.12
C ASP A 164 13.34 -2.03 -8.01
N ARG A 165 12.40 -1.08 -7.84
CA ARG A 165 12.39 -0.18 -6.69
C ARG A 165 12.18 -0.93 -5.38
N LEU A 166 11.30 -1.93 -5.37
CA LEU A 166 11.10 -2.76 -4.18
C LEU A 166 12.36 -3.57 -3.83
N LYS A 167 13.10 -4.07 -4.83
CA LYS A 167 14.40 -4.72 -4.60
C LYS A 167 15.37 -3.77 -3.90
N LEU A 168 15.42 -2.50 -4.29
CA LEU A 168 16.26 -1.49 -3.62
C LEU A 168 15.92 -1.38 -2.12
N LEU A 169 14.63 -1.30 -1.78
CA LEU A 169 14.17 -1.23 -0.38
C LEU A 169 14.50 -2.51 0.40
N MET A 170 14.32 -3.68 -0.22
CA MET A 170 14.34 -4.97 0.49
C MET A 170 15.72 -5.63 0.55
N ASN A 171 16.62 -5.29 -0.38
CA ASN A 171 17.92 -5.98 -0.54
C ASN A 171 19.11 -5.21 0.01
N ILE A 172 18.93 -3.96 0.45
CA ILE A 172 19.97 -3.20 1.15
C ILE A 172 19.68 -3.24 2.66
N PRO A 173 20.28 -4.19 3.42
CA PRO A 173 20.05 -4.30 4.86
C PRO A 173 20.69 -3.12 5.60
N ALA A 174 20.29 -2.81 6.83
CA ALA A 174 21.03 -1.86 7.68
C ALA A 174 22.26 -2.52 8.33
N ASP A 175 22.21 -3.84 8.49
CA ASP A 175 23.23 -4.70 9.11
C ASP A 175 23.32 -6.02 8.31
N THR A 176 24.52 -6.41 7.90
CA THR A 176 24.73 -7.59 7.05
C THR A 176 24.75 -8.91 7.81
N ARG A 177 24.77 -8.88 9.16
CA ARG A 177 24.80 -10.12 9.95
C ARG A 177 23.53 -10.95 9.74
N PRO A 178 23.62 -12.29 9.79
CA PRO A 178 22.45 -13.17 9.74
C PRO A 178 21.39 -12.74 10.76
N GLY A 179 20.11 -12.76 10.38
CA GLY A 179 19.01 -12.25 11.22
C GLY A 179 18.87 -10.73 11.26
N CYS A 180 19.94 -9.99 11.58
CA CYS A 180 19.92 -8.53 11.68
C CYS A 180 19.61 -7.82 10.34
N SER A 181 19.76 -8.53 9.21
CA SER A 181 19.42 -8.05 7.86
C SER A 181 17.92 -7.89 7.59
N ILE A 182 17.05 -8.24 8.55
CA ILE A 182 15.62 -7.95 8.50
C ILE A 182 15.38 -6.44 8.43
N SER A 183 16.18 -5.66 9.16
CA SER A 183 16.16 -4.20 9.10
C SER A 183 16.80 -3.67 7.82
N LYS A 184 16.16 -2.68 7.20
CA LYS A 184 16.57 -2.11 5.90
C LYS A 184 17.17 -0.74 6.08
N LEU A 185 18.17 -0.41 5.26
CA LEU A 185 18.98 0.80 5.43
C LEU A 185 18.13 2.09 5.38
N ILE A 186 17.21 2.21 4.41
CA ILE A 186 16.43 3.44 4.24
C ILE A 186 15.48 3.69 5.44
N PRO A 187 14.63 2.74 5.86
CA PRO A 187 13.83 2.88 7.09
C PRO A 187 14.69 3.15 8.32
N HIS A 188 15.88 2.53 8.43
CA HIS A 188 16.81 2.77 9.51
C HIS A 188 17.29 4.23 9.54
N LEU A 189 17.72 4.79 8.40
CA LEU A 189 18.14 6.19 8.29
C LEU A 189 17.02 7.16 8.68
N LEU A 190 15.78 6.91 8.22
CA LEU A 190 14.60 7.72 8.59
C LEU A 190 14.31 7.64 10.09
N THR A 191 14.37 6.44 10.67
CA THR A 191 14.14 6.20 12.10
C THR A 191 15.20 6.87 12.95
N THR A 192 16.49 6.71 12.60
CA THR A 192 17.61 7.35 13.29
C THR A 192 17.50 8.88 13.24
N ALA A 193 17.13 9.46 12.09
CA ALA A 193 16.89 10.89 11.97
C ALA A 193 15.73 11.38 12.84
N GLY A 194 14.59 10.66 12.84
CA GLY A 194 13.45 10.99 13.70
C GLY A 194 13.78 10.90 15.20
N LEU A 195 14.52 9.87 15.62
CA LEU A 195 14.99 9.71 16.99
C LEU A 195 15.98 10.81 17.39
N ALA A 196 16.97 11.12 16.55
CA ALA A 196 17.94 12.18 16.82
C ALA A 196 17.23 13.52 17.04
N TYR A 197 16.22 13.83 16.23
CA TYR A 197 15.39 15.01 16.36
C TYR A 197 14.63 15.03 17.70
N ALA A 198 13.96 13.91 18.04
CA ALA A 198 13.16 13.79 19.26
C ALA A 198 14.02 13.84 20.56
N ILE A 199 15.21 13.23 20.51
CA ILE A 199 16.19 13.25 21.61
C ILE A 199 16.73 14.66 21.82
N TYR A 200 17.15 15.35 20.75
CA TYR A 200 17.66 16.72 20.86
C TYR A 200 16.61 17.65 21.46
N LEU A 201 15.36 17.58 20.96
CA LEU A 201 14.25 18.37 21.49
C LEU A 201 14.02 18.04 22.97
N SER A 202 13.99 16.78 23.36
CA SER A 202 13.80 16.41 24.77
C SER A 202 14.90 16.94 25.70
N ASP A 203 16.14 17.01 25.21
CA ASP A 203 17.28 17.48 26.00
C ASP A 203 17.38 19.00 26.09
N SER A 204 16.95 19.70 25.03
CA SER A 204 17.26 21.12 24.86
C SER A 204 16.02 22.02 24.89
N VAL A 205 14.81 21.45 24.73
CA VAL A 205 13.56 22.20 24.52
C VAL A 205 12.42 21.56 25.30
N SER A 206 11.74 22.31 26.16
CA SER A 206 10.58 21.80 26.91
C SER A 206 9.22 22.02 26.23
N ASP A 207 9.14 22.99 25.31
CA ASP A 207 7.94 23.35 24.54
C ASP A 207 8.38 23.85 23.14
N PRO A 208 7.71 23.44 22.05
CA PRO A 208 8.07 23.84 20.68
C PRO A 208 8.05 25.37 20.46
N LYS A 209 7.32 26.14 21.28
CA LYS A 209 7.36 27.62 21.24
C LYS A 209 8.68 28.21 21.72
N ASN A 210 9.50 27.44 22.43
CA ASN A 210 10.78 27.88 22.99
C ASN A 210 11.98 27.55 22.09
N ILE A 211 11.76 26.95 20.91
CA ILE A 211 12.83 26.64 19.97
C ILE A 211 13.41 27.95 19.43
N ASN A 212 14.66 28.25 19.79
CA ASN A 212 15.36 29.44 19.32
C ASN A 212 16.19 29.15 18.04
N VAL A 213 16.83 30.18 17.50
CA VAL A 213 17.64 30.09 16.27
C VAL A 213 18.83 29.11 16.42
N ARG A 214 19.45 29.03 17.60
CA ARG A 214 20.53 28.07 17.88
C ARG A 214 20.00 26.64 17.80
N ASP A 215 18.84 26.37 18.42
CA ASP A 215 18.21 25.05 18.39
C ASP A 215 17.83 24.64 16.96
N ARG A 216 17.27 25.57 16.16
CA ARG A 216 16.94 25.32 14.75
C ARG A 216 18.18 24.99 13.90
N LEU A 217 19.29 25.71 14.10
CA LEU A 217 20.54 25.41 13.41
C LEU A 217 21.09 24.04 13.79
N HIS A 218 21.10 23.72 15.09
CA HIS A 218 21.56 22.43 15.59
C HIS A 218 20.72 21.28 15.04
N LEU A 219 19.38 21.43 15.05
CA LEU A 219 18.46 20.44 14.51
C LEU A 219 18.64 20.24 13.00
N ALA A 220 18.83 21.32 12.22
CA ALA A 220 19.05 21.22 10.77
C ALA A 220 20.35 20.48 10.43
N ILE A 221 21.44 20.80 11.13
CA ILE A 221 22.74 20.10 10.99
C ILE A 221 22.61 18.63 11.40
N LEU A 222 22.05 18.36 12.58
CA LEU A 222 21.92 17.01 13.14
C LEU A 222 21.06 16.12 12.24
N ARG A 223 19.92 16.64 11.76
CA ARG A 223 18.99 15.92 10.90
C ARG A 223 19.65 15.52 9.58
N LEU A 224 20.32 16.46 8.91
CA LEU A 224 21.01 16.16 7.65
C LEU A 224 22.12 15.14 7.86
N ALA A 225 22.90 15.27 8.94
CA ALA A 225 23.93 14.28 9.29
C ALA A 225 23.32 12.89 9.56
N ALA A 226 22.22 12.81 10.30
CA ALA A 226 21.55 11.55 10.63
C ALA A 226 21.02 10.81 9.39
N LEU A 227 20.44 11.53 8.43
CA LEU A 227 19.96 10.95 7.17
C LEU A 227 21.09 10.42 6.27
N LEU A 228 22.30 10.94 6.43
CA LEU A 228 23.43 10.66 5.54
C LEU A 228 24.55 9.82 6.18
N HIS A 229 24.53 9.57 7.49
CA HIS A 229 25.68 9.00 8.20
C HIS A 229 26.12 7.62 7.69
N ASP A 230 25.15 6.80 7.25
CA ASP A 230 25.35 5.39 6.93
C ASP A 230 25.16 5.05 5.43
N ILE A 231 25.01 6.06 4.57
CA ILE A 231 24.83 5.86 3.11
C ILE A 231 26.02 5.18 2.43
N GLY A 232 27.20 5.22 3.05
CA GLY A 232 28.43 4.57 2.58
C GLY A 232 28.48 3.06 2.83
N LYS A 233 27.63 2.53 3.72
CA LYS A 233 27.58 1.10 4.09
C LYS A 233 27.52 0.17 2.87
N PRO A 234 26.59 0.37 1.89
CA PRO A 234 26.48 -0.52 0.75
C PRO A 234 27.76 -0.59 -0.09
N ASN A 235 28.42 0.56 -0.30
CA ASN A 235 29.68 0.64 -1.02
C ASN A 235 30.82 -0.09 -0.29
N THR A 236 30.87 0.03 1.05
CA THR A 236 31.87 -0.71 1.83
C THR A 236 31.68 -2.21 1.81
N TRP A 237 30.44 -2.71 1.70
CA TRP A 237 30.21 -4.15 1.57
C TRP A 237 30.72 -4.67 0.23
N TYR A 238 30.43 -3.95 -0.86
CA TYR A 238 30.93 -4.29 -2.18
C TYR A 238 32.47 -4.28 -2.26
N LEU A 239 33.13 -3.24 -1.76
CA LEU A 239 34.59 -3.15 -1.78
C LEU A 239 35.27 -4.21 -0.88
N LYS A 240 34.60 -4.66 0.18
CA LYS A 240 35.08 -5.77 1.02
C LYS A 240 35.06 -7.11 0.29
N LEU A 241 34.14 -7.32 -0.65
CA LEU A 241 34.18 -8.49 -1.54
C LEU A 241 35.44 -8.49 -2.43
N GLN A 242 36.14 -7.35 -2.52
CA GLN A 242 37.37 -7.16 -3.30
C GLN A 242 38.61 -6.98 -2.39
N GLU A 243 38.56 -7.46 -1.13
CA GLU A 243 39.65 -7.47 -0.14
C GLU A 243 40.14 -6.09 0.36
N ALA A 244 39.41 -5.00 0.11
CA ALA A 244 39.80 -3.66 0.56
C ALA A 244 39.04 -3.22 1.82
N ARG A 245 39.76 -2.81 2.88
CA ARG A 245 39.17 -2.32 4.15
C ARG A 245 38.86 -0.82 4.05
N TYR A 246 37.59 -0.46 4.24
CA TYR A 246 37.11 0.93 4.27
C TYR A 246 36.16 1.18 5.44
N SER A 247 36.29 2.34 6.08
CA SER A 247 35.30 2.86 7.03
C SER A 247 34.03 3.29 6.28
N HIS A 248 32.86 2.87 6.76
CA HIS A 248 31.59 3.29 6.14
C HIS A 248 31.31 4.77 6.36
N ALA A 249 31.75 5.33 7.49
CA ALA A 249 31.67 6.76 7.77
C ALA A 249 32.47 7.58 6.74
N GLU A 250 33.69 7.13 6.41
CA GLU A 250 34.50 7.75 5.35
C GLU A 250 33.90 7.53 3.96
N ALA A 251 33.34 6.35 3.70
CA ALA A 251 32.66 6.08 2.43
C ALA A 251 31.41 6.96 2.26
N SER A 252 30.68 7.27 3.34
CA SER A 252 29.55 8.20 3.32
C SER A 252 30.04 9.60 2.92
N VAL A 253 31.10 10.12 3.55
CA VAL A 253 31.67 11.44 3.20
C VAL A 253 32.18 11.47 1.76
N LYS A 254 32.93 10.45 1.34
CA LYS A 254 33.42 10.34 -0.05
C LYS A 254 32.28 10.30 -1.06
N LEU A 255 31.17 9.62 -0.74
CA LEU A 255 30.00 9.60 -1.62
C LEU A 255 29.43 11.00 -1.79
N LEU A 256 29.28 11.77 -0.70
CA LEU A 256 28.79 13.15 -0.74
C LEU A 256 29.71 14.08 -1.53
N GLU A 257 31.03 13.91 -1.40
CA GLU A 257 32.03 14.67 -2.17
C GLU A 257 31.98 14.31 -3.66
N ASN A 258 31.91 13.02 -3.99
CA ASN A 258 31.82 12.54 -5.37
C ASN A 258 30.54 13.00 -6.07
N LEU A 259 29.41 12.98 -5.36
CA LEU A 259 28.14 13.48 -5.87
C LEU A 259 28.08 15.01 -5.91
N LYS A 260 29.06 15.71 -5.30
CA LYS A 260 29.01 17.16 -5.07
C LYS A 260 27.65 17.54 -4.47
N PHE A 261 27.24 16.83 -3.41
CA PHE A 261 25.89 16.95 -2.85
C PHE A 261 25.56 18.41 -2.47
N VAL A 262 26.55 19.14 -1.95
CA VAL A 262 26.58 20.59 -1.91
C VAL A 262 27.77 21.04 -2.77
N ASP A 263 27.51 21.70 -3.89
CA ASP A 263 28.54 22.27 -4.76
C ASP A 263 28.99 23.67 -4.29
N GLU A 264 30.05 24.19 -4.90
CA GLU A 264 30.63 25.50 -4.52
C GLU A 264 29.61 26.64 -4.67
N ASP A 265 28.77 26.60 -5.70
CA ASP A 265 27.76 27.61 -5.97
C ASP A 265 26.72 27.65 -4.84
N ILE A 266 26.13 26.50 -4.48
CA ILE A 266 25.15 26.42 -3.37
C ILE A 266 25.83 26.76 -2.03
N ALA A 267 27.06 26.30 -1.83
CA ALA A 267 27.80 26.57 -0.60
C ALA A 267 28.04 28.06 -0.38
N GLN A 268 28.40 28.79 -1.45
CA GLN A 268 28.60 30.24 -1.41
C GLN A 268 27.28 31.00 -1.30
N GLU A 269 26.30 30.67 -2.14
CA GLU A 269 25.02 31.38 -2.22
C GLU A 269 24.20 31.30 -0.91
N PHE A 270 24.21 30.15 -0.23
CA PHE A 270 23.44 29.91 0.99
C PHE A 270 24.32 29.88 2.26
N ASN A 271 25.58 30.29 2.15
CA ASN A 271 26.58 30.30 3.24
C ASN A 271 26.71 28.95 3.97
N LEU A 272 26.56 27.84 3.26
CA LEU A 272 26.56 26.51 3.85
C LEU A 272 27.95 26.01 4.23
N GLY A 273 29.04 26.61 3.71
CA GLY A 273 30.40 26.07 3.83
C GLY A 273 30.73 25.54 5.22
N LYS A 274 30.70 26.38 6.26
CA LYS A 274 31.01 25.94 7.63
C LYS A 274 29.99 24.94 8.20
N ALA A 275 28.70 25.14 7.96
CA ALA A 275 27.67 24.27 8.51
C ALA A 275 27.70 22.87 7.87
N TYR A 276 27.99 22.78 6.58
CA TYR A 276 28.14 21.53 5.85
C TYR A 276 29.45 20.79 6.21
N GLU A 277 30.54 21.52 6.49
CA GLU A 277 31.74 20.91 7.08
C GLU A 277 31.44 20.27 8.46
N ILE A 278 30.59 20.90 9.28
CA ILE A 278 30.13 20.31 10.54
C ILE A 278 29.32 19.04 10.27
N VAL A 279 28.41 19.04 9.29
CA VAL A 279 27.65 17.84 8.88
C VAL A 279 28.60 16.70 8.50
N LYS A 280 29.58 16.96 7.63
CA LYS A 280 30.60 15.96 7.25
C LYS A 280 31.42 15.48 8.45
N THR A 281 31.74 16.36 9.39
CA THR A 281 32.47 16.02 10.62
C THR A 281 31.64 15.08 11.51
N ILE A 282 30.36 15.39 11.73
CA ILE A 282 29.44 14.53 12.49
C ILE A 282 29.35 13.15 11.83
N ILE A 283 29.18 13.10 10.51
CA ILE A 283 29.13 11.84 9.76
C ILE A 283 30.44 11.06 9.89
N LYS A 284 31.60 11.71 9.74
CA LYS A 284 32.90 11.02 9.78
C LYS A 284 33.19 10.43 11.16
N TYR A 285 32.82 11.14 12.23
CA TYR A 285 33.18 10.80 13.61
C TYR A 285 32.01 10.26 14.45
N HIS A 286 30.91 9.79 13.85
CA HIS A 286 29.76 9.32 14.64
C HIS A 286 30.09 8.15 15.60
N HIS A 287 31.10 7.33 15.29
CA HIS A 287 31.61 6.25 16.16
C HIS A 287 32.75 6.66 17.12
N GLU A 288 33.32 7.85 16.95
CA GLU A 288 34.55 8.28 17.62
C GLU A 288 34.39 9.69 18.22
N SER A 289 35.44 10.23 18.85
CA SER A 289 35.43 11.63 19.28
C SER A 289 35.95 12.54 18.17
N PRO A 290 35.30 13.68 17.88
CA PRO A 290 35.78 14.60 16.86
C PRO A 290 37.06 15.32 17.35
N PRO A 291 37.97 15.69 16.45
CA PRO A 291 39.18 16.44 16.81
C PRO A 291 38.89 17.87 17.28
N GLN A 292 37.81 18.47 16.80
CA GLN A 292 37.33 19.79 17.21
C GLN A 292 35.90 19.67 17.75
N GLN A 293 35.68 20.17 18.97
CA GLN A 293 34.39 20.04 19.66
C GLN A 293 33.44 21.21 19.37
N ILE A 294 33.97 22.43 19.30
CA ILE A 294 33.16 23.64 19.13
C ILE A 294 33.50 24.31 17.80
N PHE A 295 32.45 24.55 17.00
CA PHE A 295 32.52 25.32 15.77
C PHE A 295 31.68 26.59 15.89
N LYS A 296 32.05 27.65 15.15
CA LYS A 296 31.27 28.88 15.05
C LYS A 296 30.69 29.03 13.65
N VAL A 297 29.37 29.04 13.57
CA VAL A 297 28.60 29.38 12.37
C VAL A 297 27.96 30.73 12.65
N TYR A 298 28.40 31.78 11.94
CA TYR A 298 28.17 33.17 12.35
C TYR A 298 28.59 33.40 13.81
N ASN A 299 27.67 33.90 14.65
CA ASN A 299 27.86 34.13 16.08
C ASN A 299 27.28 33.00 16.95
N ILE A 300 26.91 31.86 16.36
CA ILE A 300 26.31 30.73 17.07
C ILE A 300 27.35 29.63 17.26
N GLU A 301 27.51 29.20 18.51
CA GLU A 301 28.36 28.07 18.85
C GLU A 301 27.62 26.74 18.63
N VAL A 302 28.26 25.86 17.87
CA VAL A 302 27.79 24.50 17.58
C VAL A 302 28.72 23.54 18.30
N ASP A 303 28.17 22.86 19.31
CA ASP A 303 28.84 21.81 20.06
C ASP A 303 28.66 20.49 19.29
N VAL A 304 29.68 20.13 18.52
CA VAL A 304 29.68 18.96 17.65
C VAL A 304 29.76 17.68 18.45
N GLU A 305 30.40 17.68 19.61
CA GLU A 305 30.43 16.52 20.50
C GLU A 305 29.03 16.22 21.06
N LYS A 306 28.29 17.25 21.47
CA LYS A 306 26.88 17.09 21.86
C LYS A 306 26.05 16.53 20.72
N LEU A 307 26.18 17.05 19.50
CA LEU A 307 25.42 16.55 18.35
C LEU A 307 25.80 15.11 17.95
N ILE A 308 27.09 14.75 17.99
CA ILE A 308 27.55 13.38 17.76
C ILE A 308 26.99 12.45 18.82
N LYS A 309 26.96 12.87 20.10
CA LYS A 309 26.36 12.07 21.18
C LYS A 309 24.87 11.83 20.93
N VAL A 310 24.12 12.86 20.54
CA VAL A 310 22.69 12.70 20.21
C VAL A 310 22.49 11.76 19.03
N LEU A 311 23.29 11.89 17.96
CA LEU A 311 23.24 10.98 16.81
C LEU A 311 23.57 9.54 17.22
N ARG A 312 24.58 9.35 18.06
CA ARG A 312 25.00 8.03 18.55
C ARG A 312 23.92 7.39 19.42
N ASP A 313 23.31 8.15 20.33
CA ASP A 313 22.20 7.68 21.15
C ASP A 313 21.00 7.27 20.27
N ALA A 314 20.73 8.03 19.20
CA ALA A 314 19.68 7.71 18.23
C ALA A 314 19.99 6.48 17.38
N ASP A 315 21.22 6.33 16.87
CA ASP A 315 21.64 5.17 16.08
C ASP A 315 21.66 3.90 16.95
N ILE A 316 22.17 3.97 18.18
CA ILE A 316 22.12 2.85 19.13
C ILE A 316 20.67 2.45 19.40
N ALA A 317 19.78 3.42 19.64
CA ALA A 317 18.36 3.16 19.85
C ALA A 317 17.71 2.49 18.64
N SER A 318 17.88 3.07 17.45
CA SER A 318 17.38 2.53 16.16
C SER A 318 17.91 1.11 15.94
N SER A 319 19.23 0.93 16.04
CA SER A 319 19.92 -0.36 15.93
C SER A 319 19.46 -1.38 16.97
N SER A 320 19.15 -0.97 18.20
CA SER A 320 18.68 -1.88 19.25
C SER A 320 17.28 -2.43 18.94
N MET A 321 16.39 -1.57 18.44
CA MET A 321 15.06 -1.97 17.97
C MET A 321 15.15 -2.86 16.73
N ASP A 322 16.15 -2.62 15.88
CA ASP A 322 16.37 -3.35 14.63
C ASP A 322 16.98 -4.74 14.83
N ARG A 323 18.06 -4.85 15.60
CA ARG A 323 18.93 -6.04 15.66
C ARG A 323 18.33 -7.21 16.44
N LEU A 324 17.42 -6.96 17.39
CA LEU A 324 16.80 -7.99 18.25
C LEU A 324 17.78 -9.07 18.73
N GLY A 325 19.03 -8.66 19.01
CA GLY A 325 20.18 -9.58 19.03
C GLY A 325 20.09 -10.65 20.11
N GLU A 326 19.40 -10.36 21.22
CA GLU A 326 19.13 -11.33 22.29
C GLU A 326 18.26 -12.49 21.80
N VAL A 327 17.23 -12.19 21.01
CA VAL A 327 16.31 -13.17 20.47
C VAL A 327 17.03 -14.04 19.44
N PHE A 328 17.76 -13.43 18.52
CA PHE A 328 18.51 -14.19 17.50
C PHE A 328 19.62 -15.04 18.13
N ALA A 329 20.30 -14.54 19.16
CA ALA A 329 21.30 -15.31 19.88
C ALA A 329 20.72 -16.58 20.50
N LYS A 330 19.55 -16.49 21.13
CA LYS A 330 18.85 -17.63 21.73
C LYS A 330 18.41 -18.65 20.67
N ILE A 331 17.86 -18.17 19.56
CA ILE A 331 17.39 -19.03 18.45
C ILE A 331 18.57 -19.78 17.81
N SER A 332 19.70 -19.10 17.64
CA SER A 332 20.89 -19.63 16.97
C SER A 332 21.92 -20.26 17.92
N GLU A 333 21.59 -20.42 19.21
CA GLU A 333 22.52 -20.91 20.23
C GLU A 333 23.09 -22.28 19.86
N ALA A 334 22.24 -23.21 19.43
CA ALA A 334 22.64 -24.56 19.02
C ALA A 334 23.62 -24.57 17.83
N VAL A 335 23.63 -23.53 17.00
CA VAL A 335 24.49 -23.44 15.81
C VAL A 335 25.80 -22.71 16.11
N LEU A 336 25.76 -21.69 16.98
CA LEU A 336 26.85 -20.74 17.17
C LEU A 336 27.65 -20.93 18.46
N LYS A 337 27.19 -21.76 19.40
CA LYS A 337 27.83 -21.92 20.72
C LYS A 337 29.32 -22.25 20.64
N ASP A 338 29.70 -23.25 19.85
CA ASP A 338 31.09 -23.66 19.71
C ASP A 338 31.98 -22.53 19.17
N ILE A 339 31.46 -21.72 18.24
CA ILE A 339 32.17 -20.57 17.66
C ILE A 339 32.34 -19.46 18.70
N ALA A 340 31.28 -19.18 19.45
CA ALA A 340 31.30 -18.16 20.48
C ALA A 340 32.31 -18.53 21.59
N ASP A 341 32.27 -19.77 22.06
CA ASP A 341 33.15 -20.30 23.10
C ASP A 341 34.63 -20.26 22.67
N GLN A 342 34.92 -20.65 21.41
CA GLN A 342 36.28 -20.56 20.84
C GLN A 342 36.85 -19.14 20.85
N ASN A 343 35.99 -18.13 20.71
CA ASN A 343 36.38 -16.72 20.69
C ASN A 343 36.21 -16.03 22.04
N LYS A 344 35.91 -16.77 23.13
CA LYS A 344 35.65 -16.23 24.48
C LYS A 344 34.53 -15.20 24.52
N LEU A 345 33.54 -15.36 23.65
CA LEU A 345 32.35 -14.54 23.56
C LEU A 345 31.12 -15.38 23.87
N SER A 346 30.04 -14.75 24.33
CA SER A 346 28.73 -15.40 24.32
C SER A 346 28.10 -15.32 22.92
N VAL A 347 27.15 -16.19 22.59
CA VAL A 347 26.39 -16.07 21.34
C VAL A 347 25.68 -14.71 21.27
N LYS A 348 25.21 -14.19 22.43
CA LYS A 348 24.63 -12.84 22.57
C LYS A 348 25.60 -11.75 22.11
N ASP A 349 26.88 -11.87 22.46
CA ASP A 349 27.90 -10.90 22.06
C ASP A 349 28.07 -10.85 20.54
N LEU A 350 27.92 -11.96 19.82
CA LEU A 350 28.04 -11.99 18.36
C LEU A 350 26.99 -11.13 17.64
N PHE A 351 25.80 -10.95 18.25
CA PHE A 351 24.72 -10.15 17.69
C PHE A 351 24.68 -8.71 18.24
N ILE A 352 25.07 -8.49 19.50
CA ILE A 352 24.92 -7.19 20.17
C ILE A 352 26.19 -6.35 20.08
N LYS A 353 27.37 -6.94 20.30
CA LYS A 353 28.62 -6.19 20.24
C LYS A 353 28.87 -5.72 18.81
N SER A 354 29.44 -4.53 18.71
CA SER A 354 29.89 -3.91 17.47
C SER A 354 31.40 -3.77 17.49
N GLY A 355 32.05 -3.96 16.34
CA GLY A 355 33.50 -3.82 16.22
C GLY A 355 34.10 -4.81 15.23
N GLU A 356 35.40 -4.66 14.99
CA GLU A 356 36.13 -5.50 14.03
C GLU A 356 36.26 -6.94 14.50
N GLU A 357 36.38 -7.17 15.81
CA GLU A 357 36.51 -8.50 16.43
C GLU A 357 35.33 -9.42 16.08
N VAL A 358 34.10 -9.01 16.45
CA VAL A 358 32.89 -9.79 16.15
C VAL A 358 32.66 -9.93 14.66
N ARG A 359 33.03 -8.90 13.87
CA ARG A 359 32.86 -8.93 12.43
C ARG A 359 33.77 -9.96 11.75
N ARG A 360 35.03 -10.07 12.19
CA ARG A 360 35.96 -11.11 11.70
C ARG A 360 35.43 -12.52 11.95
N ILE A 361 34.74 -12.74 13.06
CA ILE A 361 34.11 -14.03 13.35
C ILE A 361 33.04 -14.33 12.29
N TRP A 362 32.11 -13.41 12.04
CA TRP A 362 31.07 -13.58 11.02
C TRP A 362 31.64 -13.76 9.61
N ASP A 363 32.67 -12.98 9.25
CA ASP A 363 33.33 -13.06 7.94
C ASP A 363 34.12 -14.38 7.76
N SER A 364 34.47 -15.07 8.85
CA SER A 364 35.19 -16.35 8.83
C SER A 364 34.29 -17.59 8.75
N LEU A 365 32.97 -17.43 8.86
CA LEU A 365 32.05 -18.57 8.85
C LEU A 365 31.83 -19.10 7.44
N GLU A 366 31.81 -20.43 7.31
CA GLU A 366 31.43 -21.11 6.08
C GLU A 366 29.95 -20.84 5.73
N TYR A 367 29.65 -20.84 4.44
CA TYR A 367 28.32 -20.52 3.91
C TYR A 367 27.22 -21.43 4.48
N ASP A 368 27.49 -22.74 4.60
CA ASP A 368 26.52 -23.69 5.14
C ASP A 368 26.13 -23.34 6.58
N LYS A 369 27.08 -22.89 7.39
CA LYS A 369 26.82 -22.49 8.77
C LYS A 369 26.04 -21.18 8.86
N LEU A 370 26.32 -20.22 7.99
CA LEU A 370 25.50 -19.01 7.84
C LEU A 370 24.07 -19.36 7.44
N LEU A 371 23.90 -20.32 6.52
CA LEU A 371 22.60 -20.79 6.06
C LEU A 371 21.83 -21.47 7.19
N ASP A 372 22.49 -22.27 8.04
CA ASP A 372 21.87 -22.91 9.21
C ASP A 372 21.39 -21.89 10.25
N VAL A 373 22.17 -20.84 10.50
CA VAL A 373 21.75 -19.71 11.35
C VAL A 373 20.50 -19.04 10.77
N VAL A 374 20.52 -18.70 9.48
CA VAL A 374 19.39 -18.05 8.79
C VAL A 374 18.15 -18.94 8.83
N LYS A 375 18.27 -20.23 8.53
CA LYS A 375 17.15 -21.20 8.59
C LYS A 375 16.57 -21.29 9.99
N SER A 376 17.43 -21.35 11.02
CA SER A 376 16.99 -21.42 12.42
C SER A 376 16.15 -20.19 12.81
N ILE A 377 16.61 -18.99 12.44
CA ILE A 377 15.90 -17.73 12.67
C ILE A 377 14.60 -17.69 11.87
N ALA A 378 14.65 -18.00 10.58
CA ALA A 378 13.48 -17.98 9.69
C ALA A 378 12.37 -18.94 10.13
N ASN A 379 12.71 -20.11 10.68
CA ASN A 379 11.72 -21.08 11.16
C ASN A 379 10.97 -20.60 12.40
N GLN A 380 11.56 -19.71 13.20
CA GLN A 380 10.92 -19.18 14.42
C GLN A 380 10.20 -17.84 14.19
N ILE A 381 10.59 -17.08 13.16
CA ILE A 381 9.97 -15.80 12.82
C ILE A 381 8.99 -15.99 11.66
N ASN A 382 7.70 -16.13 11.98
CA ASN A 382 6.63 -16.20 11.00
C ASN A 382 5.87 -14.85 10.95
N PRO A 383 5.46 -14.36 9.76
CA PRO A 383 4.65 -13.13 9.60
C PRO A 383 3.35 -13.02 10.41
N TYR A 384 2.95 -14.02 11.20
CA TYR A 384 1.75 -13.98 12.06
C TYR A 384 2.01 -14.28 13.54
N SER A 385 3.26 -14.53 13.92
CA SER A 385 3.62 -14.84 15.31
C SER A 385 4.82 -14.05 15.76
N ILE A 386 4.75 -13.51 16.97
CA ILE A 386 5.85 -12.80 17.61
C ILE A 386 6.49 -13.79 18.60
N PRO A 387 7.82 -13.99 18.57
CA PRO A 387 8.54 -14.72 19.61
C PRO A 387 8.16 -14.24 21.01
N GLN A 388 7.93 -15.17 21.95
CA GLN A 388 7.47 -14.85 23.30
C GLN A 388 8.43 -13.90 24.03
N GLU A 389 9.73 -14.01 23.75
CA GLU A 389 10.79 -13.16 24.28
C GLU A 389 10.62 -11.68 23.89
N LEU A 390 10.05 -11.39 22.72
CA LEU A 390 9.76 -10.00 22.31
C LEU A 390 8.53 -9.43 23.00
N LEU A 391 7.69 -10.29 23.59
CA LEU A 391 6.46 -9.91 24.30
C LEU A 391 6.68 -9.68 25.80
N ASP A 392 7.83 -10.09 26.34
CA ASP A 392 8.22 -9.89 27.73
C ASP A 392 8.70 -8.46 27.98
N CYS A 393 7.77 -7.51 28.07
CA CYS A 393 8.10 -6.08 28.12
C CYS A 393 8.88 -5.65 29.37
N GLU A 394 8.99 -6.50 30.40
CA GLU A 394 9.80 -6.24 31.59
C GLU A 394 11.31 -6.41 31.31
N SER A 395 11.67 -7.25 30.33
CA SER A 395 13.08 -7.50 29.97
C SER A 395 13.69 -6.42 29.07
N TRP A 396 12.90 -5.46 28.58
CA TRP A 396 13.33 -4.46 27.59
C TRP A 396 13.46 -3.06 28.20
N GLY A 397 14.50 -2.34 27.77
CA GLY A 397 14.72 -0.96 28.18
C GLY A 397 13.68 0.00 27.58
N TRP A 398 13.26 0.98 28.38
CA TRP A 398 12.46 2.11 27.91
C TRP A 398 13.36 3.29 27.55
N MET A 399 13.06 3.94 26.43
CA MET A 399 13.74 5.15 26.01
C MET A 399 13.14 6.37 26.72
N PRO A 400 13.87 7.07 27.59
CA PRO A 400 13.30 8.17 28.36
C PRO A 400 13.04 9.43 27.53
N LYS A 401 13.74 9.61 26.41
CA LYS A 401 13.75 10.84 25.60
C LYS A 401 12.86 10.80 24.35
N ALA A 402 12.16 9.70 24.11
CA ALA A 402 11.28 9.55 22.95
C ALA A 402 10.02 8.76 23.30
N LYS A 403 8.92 9.11 22.66
CA LYS A 403 7.60 8.46 22.79
C LYS A 403 7.05 8.14 21.42
N VAL A 404 6.02 7.30 21.39
CA VAL A 404 5.22 7.03 20.18
C VAL A 404 3.86 7.68 20.32
N LEU A 405 3.50 8.48 19.31
CA LEU A 405 2.16 9.03 19.12
C LEU A 405 1.47 8.23 18.02
N VAL A 406 0.27 7.72 18.32
CA VAL A 406 -0.61 7.06 17.36
C VAL A 406 -1.86 7.89 17.19
N LEU A 407 -2.28 8.13 15.94
CA LEU A 407 -3.52 8.81 15.56
C LEU A 407 -4.34 7.89 14.65
N ASP A 408 -5.65 7.82 14.90
CA ASP A 408 -6.58 6.94 14.19
C ASP A 408 -7.88 7.66 13.86
N VAL A 409 -8.19 7.77 12.57
CA VAL A 409 -9.45 8.28 12.04
C VAL A 409 -10.52 7.22 12.24
N ALA A 410 -11.45 7.46 13.16
CA ALA A 410 -12.48 6.50 13.50
C ALA A 410 -13.66 6.54 12.52
N GLY A 411 -14.25 5.38 12.27
CA GLY A 411 -15.52 5.27 11.55
C GLY A 411 -15.44 5.51 10.04
N ILE A 412 -14.28 5.31 9.41
CA ILE A 412 -14.03 5.49 7.96
C ILE A 412 -15.13 4.84 7.11
N GLN A 413 -15.42 3.56 7.32
CA GLN A 413 -16.47 2.85 6.56
C GLN A 413 -17.86 3.49 6.75
N LYS A 414 -18.17 3.97 7.96
CA LYS A 414 -19.42 4.69 8.22
C LYS A 414 -19.42 6.08 7.58
N PHE A 415 -18.26 6.72 7.43
CA PHE A 415 -18.09 8.01 6.79
C PHE A 415 -18.23 7.92 5.26
N ILE A 416 -17.58 6.94 4.63
CA ILE A 416 -17.54 6.75 3.18
C ILE A 416 -18.88 6.22 2.62
N LYS A 417 -19.58 5.31 3.33
CA LYS A 417 -20.87 4.76 2.88
C LYS A 417 -21.96 5.85 2.84
N ARG A 418 -22.37 6.26 1.64
CA ARG A 418 -23.34 7.33 1.30
C ARG A 418 -24.02 7.02 -0.03
N GLU A 419 -25.29 7.36 -0.21
CA GLU A 419 -26.10 6.92 -1.37
C GLU A 419 -25.61 7.40 -2.74
N SER A 420 -24.79 8.45 -2.80
CA SER A 420 -24.21 8.96 -4.04
C SER A 420 -22.75 8.50 -4.23
N ILE A 421 -22.44 7.92 -5.40
CA ILE A 421 -21.08 7.49 -5.76
C ILE A 421 -20.09 8.67 -5.75
N ARG A 422 -20.54 9.87 -6.14
CA ARG A 422 -19.72 11.09 -6.11
C ARG A 422 -19.24 11.39 -4.70
N ILE A 423 -20.18 11.31 -3.75
CA ILE A 423 -19.92 11.51 -2.32
C ILE A 423 -18.99 10.43 -1.79
N LEU A 424 -19.17 9.17 -2.20
CA LEU A 424 -18.30 8.06 -1.80
C LEU A 424 -16.85 8.30 -2.21
N ILE A 425 -16.60 8.65 -3.48
CA ILE A 425 -15.26 8.94 -4.00
C ILE A 425 -14.65 10.14 -3.26
N ALA A 426 -15.41 11.22 -3.08
CA ALA A 426 -14.98 12.39 -2.34
C ALA A 426 -14.62 12.07 -0.89
N ALA A 427 -15.47 11.31 -0.20
CA ALA A 427 -15.25 10.92 1.18
C ALA A 427 -13.99 10.05 1.33
N SER A 428 -13.76 9.12 0.39
CA SER A 428 -12.54 8.30 0.39
C SER A 428 -11.29 9.16 0.20
N ALA A 429 -11.29 10.05 -0.79
CA ALA A 429 -10.15 10.93 -1.04
C ALA A 429 -9.90 11.90 0.11
N LEU A 430 -10.95 12.37 0.79
CA LEU A 430 -10.84 13.22 1.98
C LEU A 430 -10.19 12.49 3.16
N ILE A 431 -10.50 11.21 3.36
CA ILE A 431 -9.84 10.39 4.39
C ILE A 431 -8.34 10.28 4.10
N ASP A 432 -7.96 10.01 2.86
CA ASP A 432 -6.55 9.97 2.46
C ASP A 432 -5.87 11.33 2.68
N LEU A 433 -6.52 12.41 2.26
CA LEU A 433 -6.01 13.76 2.42
C LEU A 433 -5.82 14.15 3.90
N VAL A 434 -6.76 13.80 4.77
CA VAL A 434 -6.62 14.03 6.21
C VAL A 434 -5.47 13.22 6.78
N THR A 435 -5.36 11.96 6.39
CA THR A 435 -4.37 11.03 6.97
C THR A 435 -2.95 11.34 6.52
N VAL A 436 -2.77 11.64 5.24
CA VAL A 436 -1.46 11.81 4.58
C VAL A 436 -0.97 13.26 4.62
N PHE A 437 -1.89 14.23 4.60
CA PHE A 437 -1.53 15.65 4.57
C PHE A 437 -1.88 16.35 5.88
N ALA A 438 -3.16 16.40 6.25
CA ALA A 438 -3.60 17.26 7.34
C ALA A 438 -3.02 16.86 8.70
N ILE A 439 -3.02 15.57 9.03
CA ILE A 439 -2.45 15.04 10.27
C ILE A 439 -0.93 15.28 10.31
N PRO A 440 -0.13 14.84 9.31
CA PRO A 440 1.30 15.15 9.23
C PRO A 440 1.64 16.62 9.37
N LYS A 441 0.95 17.49 8.61
CA LYS A 441 1.13 18.94 8.67
C LYS A 441 0.86 19.47 10.08
N ALA A 442 -0.30 19.15 10.66
CA ALA A 442 -0.70 19.63 11.98
C ALA A 442 0.26 19.18 13.08
N VAL A 443 0.80 17.96 12.98
CA VAL A 443 1.80 17.44 13.92
C VAL A 443 3.13 18.15 13.79
N ILE A 444 3.62 18.39 12.57
CA ILE A 444 4.84 19.15 12.32
C ILE A 444 4.70 20.57 12.87
N GLU A 445 3.60 21.26 12.56
CA GLU A 445 3.34 22.64 13.01
C GLU A 445 3.19 22.74 14.54
N ALA A 446 2.47 21.81 15.17
CA ALA A 446 2.17 21.89 16.60
C ALA A 446 3.31 21.38 17.49
N LEU A 447 4.08 20.38 17.04
CA LEU A 447 5.13 19.75 17.84
C LEU A 447 6.55 20.19 17.44
N GLY A 448 6.70 20.92 16.33
CA GLY A 448 8.00 21.35 15.81
C GLY A 448 8.90 20.19 15.40
N ILE A 449 8.32 19.04 15.01
CA ILE A 449 9.05 17.84 14.56
C ILE A 449 9.21 17.82 13.04
N SER A 450 10.05 16.94 12.50
CA SER A 450 10.30 16.85 11.06
C SER A 450 9.46 15.76 10.36
N LEU A 451 9.57 15.67 9.04
CA LEU A 451 8.93 14.61 8.26
C LEU A 451 9.48 13.21 8.62
N ASP A 452 10.73 13.11 9.08
CA ASP A 452 11.37 11.86 9.46
C ASP A 452 10.75 11.24 10.73
N ASN A 453 10.18 12.08 11.58
CA ASN A 453 9.45 11.65 12.76
C ASN A 453 8.15 10.91 12.44
N ILE A 454 7.61 11.03 11.23
CA ILE A 454 6.37 10.38 10.81
C ILE A 454 6.71 8.99 10.25
N ILE A 455 6.52 7.95 11.06
CA ILE A 455 6.85 6.57 10.67
C ILE A 455 5.88 6.09 9.59
N TYR A 456 4.59 6.32 9.81
CA TYR A 456 3.52 5.88 8.93
C TYR A 456 2.37 6.88 8.93
N ALA A 457 1.73 7.05 7.76
CA ALA A 457 0.51 7.81 7.58
C ALA A 457 -0.24 7.24 6.36
N GLY A 458 -1.36 6.52 6.58
CA GLY A 458 -2.18 5.94 5.53
C GLY A 458 -3.38 5.16 6.09
N GLY A 459 -4.41 4.91 5.27
CA GLY A 459 -5.57 4.09 5.68
C GLY A 459 -6.33 4.60 6.91
N GLY A 460 -6.27 5.90 7.19
CA GLY A 460 -6.82 6.50 8.42
C GLY A 460 -6.00 6.28 9.69
N PHE A 461 -4.74 5.87 9.59
CA PHE A 461 -3.88 5.60 10.73
C PHE A 461 -2.51 6.26 10.55
N ALA A 462 -1.97 6.86 11.62
CA ALA A 462 -0.66 7.49 11.60
C ALA A 462 0.14 7.18 12.88
N ILE A 463 1.44 6.99 12.72
CA ILE A 463 2.40 6.70 13.81
C ILE A 463 3.56 7.68 13.72
N MET A 464 3.91 8.33 14.83
CA MET A 464 5.04 9.25 14.92
C MET A 464 5.95 8.96 16.11
N LEU A 465 7.25 9.23 15.93
CA LEU A 465 8.23 9.37 17.00
C LEU A 465 8.22 10.81 17.50
N VAL A 466 7.90 11.01 18.77
CA VAL A 466 7.75 12.34 19.36
C VAL A 466 8.64 12.53 20.58
N PRO A 467 9.03 13.77 20.92
CA PRO A 467 9.78 14.06 22.13
C PRO A 467 9.06 13.61 23.41
N SER A 468 9.85 13.33 24.46
CA SER A 468 9.34 12.86 25.75
C SER A 468 8.40 13.84 26.47
N TRP A 469 8.54 15.15 26.21
CA TRP A 469 7.68 16.18 26.78
C TRP A 469 6.29 16.24 26.14
N VAL A 470 6.03 15.51 25.05
CA VAL A 470 4.69 15.49 24.42
C VAL A 470 3.67 14.87 25.37
N THR A 471 2.53 15.55 25.47
CA THR A 471 1.40 15.23 26.35
C THR A 471 0.08 15.38 25.61
N GLU A 472 -1.02 14.97 26.23
CA GLU A 472 -2.38 15.08 25.68
C GLU A 472 -2.73 16.50 25.22
N LYS A 473 -2.32 17.54 25.98
CA LYS A 473 -2.58 18.95 25.62
C LYS A 473 -1.96 19.35 24.28
N HIS A 474 -0.78 18.83 23.98
CA HIS A 474 -0.12 19.07 22.70
C HIS A 474 -0.87 18.38 21.56
N VAL A 475 -1.37 17.16 21.81
CA VAL A 475 -2.18 16.42 20.84
C VAL A 475 -3.52 17.12 20.60
N ASP A 476 -4.15 17.72 21.61
CA ASP A 476 -5.37 18.49 21.41
C ASP A 476 -5.14 19.68 20.46
N THR A 477 -3.97 20.32 20.53
CA THR A 477 -3.57 21.37 19.56
C THR A 477 -3.44 20.83 18.14
N VAL A 478 -2.86 19.63 17.97
CA VAL A 478 -2.81 18.93 16.67
C VAL A 478 -4.22 18.70 16.16
N LEU A 479 -5.11 18.14 16.99
CA LEU A 479 -6.49 17.84 16.60
C LEU A 479 -7.27 19.10 16.21
N ASP A 480 -7.07 20.20 16.92
CA ASP A 480 -7.72 21.48 16.61
C ASP A 480 -7.20 22.07 15.30
N ASN A 481 -5.93 21.92 14.97
CA ASN A 481 -5.40 22.31 13.66
C ASN A 481 -6.01 21.46 12.52
N VAL A 482 -6.19 20.15 12.73
CA VAL A 482 -6.89 19.29 11.75
C VAL A 482 -8.36 19.69 11.60
N LYS A 483 -9.07 20.02 12.70
CA LYS A 483 -10.46 20.51 12.63
C LYS A 483 -10.56 21.84 11.87
N LYS A 484 -9.63 22.78 12.12
CA LYS A 484 -9.58 24.05 11.39
C LYS A 484 -9.41 23.82 9.88
N PHE A 485 -8.53 22.89 9.52
CA PHE A 485 -8.31 22.50 8.12
C PHE A 485 -9.56 21.89 7.47
N LEU A 486 -10.29 21.02 8.18
CA LEU A 486 -11.52 20.40 7.70
C LEU A 486 -12.70 21.37 7.58
N GLY A 487 -12.66 22.48 8.31
CA GLY A 487 -13.76 23.44 8.39
C GLY A 487 -14.95 22.92 9.22
N PRO A 488 -16.01 23.73 9.34
CA PRO A 488 -17.15 23.44 10.22
C PRO A 488 -18.10 22.35 9.66
N ASP A 489 -18.09 22.11 8.35
CA ASP A 489 -19.06 21.24 7.70
C ASP A 489 -18.66 19.76 7.71
N ILE A 490 -17.37 19.44 7.86
CA ILE A 490 -16.86 18.07 7.96
C ILE A 490 -16.61 17.71 9.42
N SER A 491 -17.18 16.58 9.85
CA SER A 491 -16.92 16.03 11.18
C SER A 491 -16.25 14.68 11.07
N LEU A 492 -14.92 14.64 11.27
CA LEU A 492 -14.15 13.42 11.43
C LEU A 492 -13.67 13.26 12.87
N GLU A 493 -13.82 12.05 13.40
CA GLU A 493 -13.30 11.71 14.72
C GLU A 493 -11.88 11.16 14.58
N ILE A 494 -10.94 11.76 15.32
CA ILE A 494 -9.57 11.29 15.41
C ILE A 494 -9.30 10.91 16.86
N ASN A 495 -9.00 9.64 17.07
CA ASN A 495 -8.55 9.11 18.35
C ASN A 495 -7.02 9.10 18.39
N TYR A 496 -6.47 9.14 19.61
CA TYR A 496 -5.03 9.10 19.78
C TYR A 496 -4.63 8.23 20.96
N ALA A 497 -3.35 7.84 20.95
CA ALA A 497 -2.66 7.25 22.08
C ALA A 497 -1.20 7.73 22.11
N ILE A 498 -0.68 7.94 23.31
CA ILE A 498 0.74 8.20 23.56
C ILE A 498 1.27 7.03 24.39
N SER A 499 2.37 6.43 23.96
CA SER A 499 3.09 5.39 24.70
C SER A 499 4.58 5.69 24.77
N ASN A 500 5.27 5.08 25.75
CA ASN A 500 6.72 5.15 25.80
C ASN A 500 7.32 4.30 24.67
N LEU A 501 8.50 4.67 24.20
CA LEU A 501 9.25 3.88 23.22
C LEU A 501 10.12 2.86 23.96
N SER A 502 9.98 1.59 23.64
CA SER A 502 10.82 0.49 24.14
C SER A 502 11.80 0.05 23.06
N SER A 503 12.94 -0.52 23.48
CA SER A 503 13.82 -1.26 22.57
C SER A 503 13.14 -2.48 21.91
N SER A 504 12.00 -2.95 22.44
CA SER A 504 11.10 -3.88 21.74
C SER A 504 9.93 -3.12 21.10
N TRP A 505 9.88 -3.15 19.76
CA TRP A 505 8.77 -2.58 19.00
C TRP A 505 7.42 -3.25 19.33
N PRO A 506 7.31 -4.59 19.42
CA PRO A 506 6.09 -5.26 19.86
C PRO A 506 5.53 -4.75 21.19
N CYS A 507 6.39 -4.45 22.16
CA CYS A 507 5.96 -3.88 23.44
C CYS A 507 5.39 -2.47 23.28
N THR A 508 6.10 -1.62 22.54
CA THR A 508 5.68 -0.25 22.24
C THR A 508 4.31 -0.21 21.56
N ILE A 509 4.13 -0.97 20.47
CA ILE A 509 2.91 -0.93 19.67
C ILE A 509 1.73 -1.60 20.39
N ARG A 510 1.96 -2.68 21.15
CA ARG A 510 0.90 -3.30 21.98
C ARG A 510 0.36 -2.33 23.01
N GLU A 511 1.23 -1.59 23.70
CA GLU A 511 0.80 -0.57 24.65
C GLU A 511 0.00 0.54 23.96
N ALA A 512 0.54 1.08 22.85
CA ALA A 512 -0.13 2.14 22.09
C ALA A 512 -1.53 1.73 21.61
N ILE A 513 -1.66 0.52 21.03
CA ILE A 513 -2.93 0.00 20.53
C ILE A 513 -3.90 -0.31 21.67
N ALA A 514 -3.43 -0.85 22.81
CA ALA A 514 -4.27 -1.09 23.98
C ALA A 514 -4.86 0.23 24.52
N ARG A 515 -4.03 1.27 24.65
CA ARG A 515 -4.46 2.63 25.02
C ARG A 515 -5.46 3.20 24.00
N LEU A 516 -5.16 3.09 22.71
CA LEU A 516 -6.04 3.57 21.64
C LEU A 516 -7.40 2.87 21.66
N THR A 517 -7.42 1.55 21.84
CA THR A 517 -8.65 0.74 21.93
C THR A 517 -9.47 1.12 23.14
N THR A 518 -8.80 1.35 24.27
CA THR A 518 -9.45 1.82 25.50
C THR A 518 -10.08 3.20 25.29
N ASN A 519 -9.35 4.14 24.69
CA ASN A 519 -9.84 5.48 24.37
C ASN A 519 -11.07 5.44 23.43
N LYS A 520 -11.04 4.59 22.40
CA LYS A 520 -12.18 4.36 21.48
C LYS A 520 -13.42 3.85 22.22
N SER A 521 -13.24 2.94 23.16
CA SER A 521 -14.33 2.37 23.96
C SER A 521 -14.92 3.38 24.94
N LEU A 522 -14.07 4.16 25.64
CA LEU A 522 -14.52 5.16 26.61
C LEU A 522 -15.25 6.33 25.94
N ARG A 523 -14.74 6.84 24.81
CA ARG A 523 -15.34 7.98 24.09
C ARG A 523 -16.69 7.65 23.43
N ARG A 524 -16.98 6.38 23.12
CA ARG A 524 -18.32 5.96 22.64
C ARG A 524 -19.44 6.29 23.64
N ASN A 525 -19.15 6.31 24.94
CA ASN A 525 -20.15 6.52 25.99
C ASN A 525 -20.42 8.00 26.32
N LEU A 526 -19.53 8.92 25.93
CA LEU A 526 -19.61 10.35 26.28
C LEU A 526 -20.27 11.23 25.20
N ARG A 527 -20.75 10.64 24.11
CA ARG A 527 -21.33 11.40 23.01
C ARG A 527 -22.75 11.85 23.34
N SER A 528 -22.90 13.15 23.57
CA SER A 528 -24.18 13.85 23.37
C SER A 528 -24.56 13.71 21.90
N LYS A 529 -25.34 12.68 21.57
CA LYS A 529 -26.09 12.68 20.32
C LYS A 529 -26.92 13.96 20.32
N ALA A 530 -26.84 14.77 19.27
CA ALA A 530 -27.94 15.66 18.96
C ALA A 530 -29.21 14.79 19.03
N VAL A 531 -30.06 15.07 20.00
CA VAL A 531 -31.29 14.29 20.20
C VAL A 531 -32.16 14.68 19.02
N ALA A 532 -32.17 13.85 17.98
CA ALA A 532 -33.21 13.92 16.97
C ALA A 532 -34.52 13.63 17.72
N THR A 533 -35.38 14.62 17.79
CA THR A 533 -36.68 14.52 18.46
C THR A 533 -37.66 13.69 17.65
N GLY A 534 -37.33 13.36 16.41
CA GLY A 534 -38.13 12.55 15.48
C GLY A 534 -38.99 13.38 14.54
N TYR A 535 -38.95 14.71 14.67
CA TYR A 535 -39.63 15.67 13.78
C TYR A 535 -38.71 16.20 12.68
N GLU A 536 -37.40 15.97 12.80
CA GLU A 536 -36.42 16.44 11.84
C GLU A 536 -36.39 15.57 10.58
N VAL A 537 -36.35 16.20 9.41
CA VAL A 537 -36.10 15.49 8.15
C VAL A 537 -34.62 15.10 8.09
N LEU A 538 -34.34 13.80 7.95
CA LEU A 538 -32.98 13.31 7.77
C LEU A 538 -32.50 13.56 6.34
N CYS A 539 -31.19 13.72 6.20
CA CYS A 539 -30.53 13.87 4.90
C CYS A 539 -30.67 12.58 4.09
N ASP A 540 -31.22 12.69 2.88
CA ASP A 540 -31.47 11.58 1.95
C ASP A 540 -30.18 10.87 1.54
N TRP A 541 -29.04 11.57 1.48
CA TRP A 541 -27.76 10.98 1.07
C TRP A 541 -27.01 10.21 2.14
N CYS A 542 -27.21 10.53 3.42
CA CYS A 542 -26.49 9.88 4.52
C CYS A 542 -27.37 9.12 5.50
N GLY A 543 -28.67 9.40 5.52
CA GLY A 543 -29.65 8.83 6.45
C GLY A 543 -29.34 9.07 7.93
N LYS A 544 -28.46 10.04 8.26
CA LYS A 544 -27.88 10.18 9.62
C LYS A 544 -28.05 11.56 10.25
N ARG A 545 -27.88 12.63 9.46
CA ARG A 545 -27.88 14.01 9.94
C ARG A 545 -29.17 14.71 9.51
N VAL A 546 -29.58 15.70 10.28
CA VAL A 546 -30.69 16.59 9.91
C VAL A 546 -30.34 17.29 8.59
N ALA A 547 -31.28 17.32 7.66
CA ALA A 547 -31.14 18.06 6.42
C ALA A 547 -31.23 19.56 6.69
N THR A 548 -30.34 20.32 6.05
CA THR A 548 -30.23 21.78 6.20
C THR A 548 -30.40 22.51 4.86
N ASN A 549 -30.38 21.78 3.75
CA ASN A 549 -30.51 22.30 2.40
C ASN A 549 -31.41 21.38 1.56
N THR A 550 -31.79 21.87 0.39
CA THR A 550 -32.42 21.09 -0.68
C THR A 550 -31.56 21.15 -1.94
N HIS A 551 -31.33 20.01 -2.58
CA HIS A 551 -30.56 19.89 -3.83
C HIS A 551 -31.18 18.82 -4.71
N TYR A 552 -31.49 19.12 -5.99
CA TYR A 552 -32.23 18.24 -6.90
C TYR A 552 -33.52 17.61 -6.31
N ASN A 553 -34.28 18.39 -5.54
CA ASN A 553 -35.48 17.93 -4.80
C ASN A 553 -35.22 16.91 -3.67
N GLU A 554 -33.95 16.69 -3.28
CA GLU A 554 -33.57 15.87 -2.13
C GLU A 554 -33.19 16.77 -0.95
N TYR A 555 -33.54 16.34 0.27
CA TYR A 555 -33.17 17.00 1.51
C TYR A 555 -31.78 16.57 1.93
N VAL A 556 -30.83 17.50 1.99
CA VAL A 556 -29.41 17.20 2.19
C VAL A 556 -28.81 18.00 3.34
N CYS A 557 -27.91 17.38 4.10
CA CYS A 557 -27.14 18.05 5.14
C CYS A 557 -25.91 18.76 4.54
N ASN A 558 -25.37 19.76 5.24
CA ASN A 558 -24.18 20.50 4.81
C ASN A 558 -22.99 19.58 4.46
N GLU A 559 -22.70 18.58 5.29
CA GLU A 559 -21.58 17.64 5.05
C GLU A 559 -21.73 16.93 3.70
N CYS A 560 -22.94 16.44 3.38
CA CYS A 560 -23.14 15.68 2.16
C CYS A 560 -23.23 16.58 0.93
N LEU A 561 -23.83 17.77 1.05
CA LEU A 561 -23.78 18.80 0.01
C LEU A 561 -22.34 19.18 -0.33
N TYR A 562 -21.54 19.36 0.71
CA TYR A 562 -20.14 19.69 0.60
C TYR A 562 -19.33 18.56 -0.09
N LEU A 563 -19.46 17.32 0.39
CA LEU A 563 -18.81 16.16 -0.24
C LEU A 563 -19.29 15.91 -1.68
N PHE A 564 -20.54 16.23 -1.99
CA PHE A 564 -21.05 16.09 -3.36
C PHE A 564 -20.34 17.04 -4.32
N ARG A 565 -20.24 18.33 -3.96
CA ARG A 565 -19.50 19.34 -4.75
C ARG A 565 -18.03 18.98 -4.91
N LEU A 566 -17.42 18.45 -3.85
CA LEU A 566 -16.06 17.89 -3.91
C LEU A 566 -15.99 16.74 -4.92
N GLY A 567 -16.94 15.80 -4.83
CA GLY A 567 -17.03 14.63 -5.69
C GLY A 567 -17.14 14.99 -7.17
N GLU A 568 -17.91 16.01 -7.53
CA GLU A 568 -18.05 16.47 -8.93
C GLU A 568 -16.71 16.81 -9.58
N LYS A 569 -15.77 17.40 -8.82
CA LYS A 569 -14.42 17.72 -9.30
C LYS A 569 -13.48 16.50 -9.39
N MET A 570 -13.82 15.39 -8.74
CA MET A 570 -12.99 14.18 -8.62
C MET A 570 -13.58 12.95 -9.32
N TYR A 571 -14.74 13.12 -9.96
CA TYR A 571 -15.51 12.03 -10.55
C TYR A 571 -15.01 11.67 -11.96
N ILE A 572 -15.93 11.44 -12.90
CA ILE A 572 -15.66 10.95 -14.26
C ILE A 572 -14.69 11.87 -15.01
N ASN A 573 -14.94 13.18 -15.05
CA ASN A 573 -14.11 14.13 -15.79
C ASN A 573 -12.64 14.07 -15.37
N HIS A 574 -12.39 14.00 -14.06
CA HIS A 574 -11.03 13.97 -13.53
C HIS A 574 -10.30 12.71 -13.98
N LYS A 575 -10.92 11.53 -13.84
CA LYS A 575 -10.32 10.25 -14.24
C LYS A 575 -10.09 10.15 -15.74
N LEU A 576 -11.05 10.60 -16.54
CA LEU A 576 -10.88 10.71 -17.99
C LEU A 576 -9.76 11.68 -18.34
N SER A 577 -9.59 12.80 -17.60
CA SER A 577 -8.50 13.74 -17.87
C SER A 577 -7.13 13.14 -17.61
N ILE A 578 -7.01 12.29 -16.59
CA ILE A 578 -5.79 11.52 -16.31
C ILE A 578 -5.52 10.53 -17.46
N LEU A 579 -6.55 9.81 -17.93
CA LEU A 579 -6.43 8.88 -19.05
C LEU A 579 -6.05 9.60 -20.36
N GLY A 580 -6.75 10.69 -20.70
CA GLY A 580 -6.44 11.51 -21.89
C GLY A 580 -5.01 12.04 -21.84
N GLY A 581 -4.57 12.54 -20.68
CA GLY A 581 -3.18 12.96 -20.45
C GLY A 581 -2.18 11.80 -20.51
N SER A 582 -2.59 10.58 -20.17
CA SER A 582 -1.74 9.37 -20.33
C SER A 582 -1.74 8.83 -21.77
N GLY A 583 -2.42 9.55 -22.68
CA GLY A 583 -2.46 9.32 -24.12
C GLY A 583 -3.48 8.27 -24.58
N TYR A 584 -4.54 8.05 -23.81
CA TYR A 584 -5.72 7.29 -24.22
C TYR A 584 -6.61 8.19 -25.08
N ARG A 585 -6.63 7.94 -26.39
CA ARG A 585 -7.41 8.72 -27.36
C ARG A 585 -8.91 8.60 -27.09
N TYR A 586 -9.38 7.41 -26.73
CA TYR A 586 -10.79 7.21 -26.37
C TYR A 586 -11.27 8.16 -25.26
N ALA A 587 -10.47 8.33 -24.20
CA ALA A 587 -10.81 9.24 -23.10
C ALA A 587 -10.72 10.72 -23.51
N HIS A 588 -9.72 11.06 -24.33
CA HIS A 588 -9.56 12.40 -24.89
C HIS A 588 -10.75 12.81 -25.76
N ASP A 589 -11.19 11.92 -26.67
CA ASP A 589 -12.31 12.16 -27.58
C ASP A 589 -13.64 12.40 -26.85
N ILE A 590 -13.83 11.77 -25.68
CA ILE A 590 -15.01 12.01 -24.83
C ILE A 590 -14.93 13.40 -24.19
N LEU A 591 -13.75 13.82 -23.73
CA LEU A 591 -13.57 15.10 -23.04
C LEU A 591 -13.69 16.30 -23.98
N GLU A 592 -13.23 16.18 -25.23
CA GLU A 592 -13.32 17.25 -26.22
C GLU A 592 -14.73 17.43 -26.79
N ASN A 593 -15.59 16.42 -26.64
CA ASN A 593 -16.95 16.44 -27.16
C ASN A 593 -17.98 16.52 -26.02
N ASN A 594 -18.50 17.73 -25.79
CA ASN A 594 -19.51 18.01 -24.76
C ASN A 594 -20.77 17.13 -24.88
N GLU A 595 -21.19 16.76 -26.10
CA GLU A 595 -22.35 15.89 -26.30
C GLU A 595 -22.04 14.45 -25.85
N LYS A 596 -20.87 13.92 -26.21
CA LYS A 596 -20.42 12.59 -25.74
C LYS A 596 -20.28 12.57 -24.22
N LEU A 597 -19.75 13.64 -23.63
CA LEU A 597 -19.60 13.73 -22.19
C LEU A 597 -20.95 13.78 -21.48
N ALA A 598 -21.90 14.59 -21.96
CA ALA A 598 -23.27 14.63 -21.43
C ALA A 598 -23.97 13.26 -21.57
N HIS A 599 -23.77 12.58 -22.72
CA HIS A 599 -24.30 11.25 -22.96
C HIS A 599 -23.72 10.20 -22.00
N LEU A 600 -22.41 10.27 -21.73
CA LEU A 600 -21.74 9.44 -20.72
C LEU A 600 -22.31 9.68 -19.32
N TYR A 601 -22.54 10.94 -18.93
CA TYR A 601 -23.15 11.25 -17.63
C TYR A 601 -24.54 10.64 -17.48
N GLN A 602 -25.33 10.63 -18.56
CA GLN A 602 -26.66 10.06 -18.57
C GLN A 602 -26.66 8.53 -18.44
N TYR A 603 -25.72 7.84 -19.09
CA TYR A 603 -25.67 6.38 -19.18
C TYR A 603 -24.40 5.78 -18.57
N PHE A 604 -23.92 6.38 -17.49
CA PHE A 604 -22.63 6.02 -16.90
C PHE A 604 -22.54 4.54 -16.49
N MET A 605 -23.61 4.01 -15.88
CA MET A 605 -23.64 2.62 -15.42
C MET A 605 -23.65 1.63 -16.59
N GLU A 606 -24.41 1.95 -17.65
CA GLU A 606 -24.41 1.17 -18.87
C GLU A 606 -23.05 1.24 -19.60
N TRP A 607 -22.40 2.40 -19.63
CA TRP A 607 -21.03 2.51 -20.16
C TRP A 607 -20.03 1.67 -19.35
N LEU A 608 -20.11 1.71 -18.01
CA LEU A 608 -19.27 0.87 -17.13
C LEU A 608 -19.51 -0.63 -17.33
N SER A 609 -20.69 -1.03 -17.83
CA SER A 609 -20.99 -2.44 -18.13
C SER A 609 -20.24 -2.98 -19.36
N GLY A 610 -19.55 -2.12 -20.11
CA GLY A 610 -18.81 -2.50 -21.32
C GLY A 610 -19.59 -2.28 -22.61
N VAL A 611 -20.66 -1.48 -22.60
CA VAL A 611 -21.39 -1.04 -23.81
C VAL A 611 -20.72 0.21 -24.38
N GLU A 612 -20.65 0.30 -25.70
CA GLU A 612 -20.13 1.50 -26.39
C GLU A 612 -21.11 2.66 -26.30
N LEU A 613 -20.59 3.89 -26.25
CA LEU A 613 -21.45 5.08 -26.06
C LEU A 613 -22.42 5.27 -27.22
N GLU A 614 -22.01 4.87 -28.42
CA GLU A 614 -22.80 4.94 -29.65
C GLU A 614 -23.99 3.95 -29.66
N ASP A 615 -23.93 2.88 -28.85
CA ASP A 615 -24.95 1.83 -28.79
C ASP A 615 -26.00 2.06 -27.67
N LEU A 616 -25.86 3.14 -26.90
CA LEU A 616 -26.75 3.48 -25.78
C LEU A 616 -27.94 4.33 -26.26
N PRO A 617 -29.15 4.13 -25.68
CA PRO A 617 -29.50 3.24 -24.57
C PRO A 617 -29.89 1.79 -24.97
N GLY A 618 -29.64 1.38 -26.22
CA GLY A 618 -30.18 0.15 -26.82
C GLY A 618 -29.65 -1.15 -26.23
N THR A 619 -28.33 -1.25 -26.06
CA THR A 619 -27.66 -2.47 -25.57
C THR A 619 -27.46 -2.41 -24.05
N ARG A 620 -27.65 -3.53 -23.35
CA ARG A 620 -27.42 -3.61 -21.90
C ARG A 620 -26.59 -4.83 -21.54
N ARG A 621 -25.39 -4.59 -21.07
CA ARG A 621 -24.55 -5.59 -20.39
C ARG A 621 -24.63 -5.38 -18.88
N SER A 622 -24.13 -6.36 -18.14
CA SER A 622 -24.13 -6.39 -16.69
C SER A 622 -22.88 -5.71 -16.14
N ILE A 623 -23.07 -4.95 -15.06
CA ILE A 623 -21.98 -4.44 -14.23
C ILE A 623 -21.62 -5.48 -13.17
N ALA A 624 -20.42 -5.40 -12.64
CA ALA A 624 -19.99 -6.13 -11.46
C ALA A 624 -19.45 -5.18 -10.39
N ILE A 625 -19.95 -5.32 -9.16
CA ILE A 625 -19.35 -4.74 -7.97
C ILE A 625 -18.28 -5.70 -7.47
N VAL A 626 -17.03 -5.24 -7.47
CA VAL A 626 -15.87 -5.99 -7.00
C VAL A 626 -15.37 -5.37 -5.72
N LYS A 627 -15.18 -6.18 -4.68
CA LYS A 627 -14.44 -5.78 -3.47
C LYS A 627 -13.33 -6.78 -3.21
N ALA A 628 -12.18 -6.28 -2.79
CA ALA A 628 -11.07 -7.10 -2.33
C ALA A 628 -10.51 -6.55 -1.02
N ASP A 629 -10.03 -7.45 -0.17
CA ASP A 629 -9.52 -7.11 1.16
C ASP A 629 -8.45 -8.11 1.62
N GLY A 630 -7.38 -7.60 2.24
CA GLY A 630 -6.26 -8.37 2.76
C GLY A 630 -6.65 -9.30 3.90
N ASN A 631 -6.40 -10.59 3.72
CA ASN A 631 -6.65 -11.56 4.76
C ASN A 631 -5.67 -11.40 5.92
N ALA A 632 -6.20 -11.12 7.11
CA ALA A 632 -5.41 -10.95 8.33
C ALA A 632 -4.34 -9.85 8.23
N ALA A 633 -4.53 -8.83 7.37
CA ALA A 633 -3.60 -7.71 7.21
C ALA A 633 -3.30 -6.99 8.53
N GLY A 634 -4.30 -6.80 9.40
CA GLY A 634 -4.09 -6.24 10.74
C GLY A 634 -3.19 -7.09 11.63
N ALA A 635 -3.32 -8.42 11.59
CA ALA A 635 -2.45 -9.34 12.34
C ALA A 635 -1.03 -9.36 11.75
N PHE A 636 -0.94 -9.30 10.42
CA PHE A 636 0.33 -9.15 9.70
C PHE A 636 1.03 -7.82 10.03
N MET A 637 0.32 -6.70 10.19
CA MET A 637 0.96 -5.46 10.62
C MET A 637 1.36 -5.50 12.10
N ALA A 638 0.52 -6.08 12.95
CA ALA A 638 0.75 -6.19 14.39
C ALA A 638 1.91 -7.12 14.77
N SER A 639 2.24 -8.10 13.93
CA SER A 639 3.34 -9.04 14.12
C SER A 639 4.70 -8.53 13.61
N ALA A 640 4.80 -7.25 13.24
CA ALA A 640 6.09 -6.66 12.90
C ALA A 640 7.02 -6.70 14.11
N ILE A 641 8.23 -7.25 13.95
CA ILE A 641 9.17 -7.45 15.07
C ILE A 641 9.98 -6.20 15.39
N ASN A 642 10.10 -5.28 14.44
CA ASN A 642 10.75 -3.99 14.60
C ASN A 642 10.06 -2.89 13.75
N ILE A 643 10.44 -1.64 14.01
CA ILE A 643 9.87 -0.45 13.36
C ILE A 643 10.16 -0.38 11.86
N THR A 644 11.37 -0.78 11.44
CA THR A 644 11.78 -0.75 10.03
C THR A 644 11.01 -1.78 9.20
N GLU A 645 10.75 -2.96 9.76
CA GLU A 645 9.88 -3.97 9.17
C GLU A 645 8.44 -3.47 9.06
N ALA A 646 7.91 -2.82 10.10
CA ALA A 646 6.56 -2.24 10.05
C ALA A 646 6.41 -1.24 8.88
N MET A 647 7.41 -0.38 8.65
CA MET A 647 7.45 0.52 7.50
C MET A 647 7.47 -0.25 6.17
N CYS A 648 8.35 -1.25 6.04
CA CYS A 648 8.44 -2.07 4.82
C CYS A 648 7.15 -2.84 4.53
N ARG A 649 6.51 -3.44 5.55
CA ARG A 649 5.23 -4.17 5.43
C ARG A 649 4.13 -3.24 4.93
N SER A 650 4.07 -2.03 5.47
CA SER A 650 3.11 -1.01 5.02
C SER A 650 3.32 -0.61 3.55
N ILE A 651 4.56 -0.31 3.15
CA ILE A 651 4.89 0.08 1.77
C ILE A 651 4.48 -1.05 0.80
N ARG A 652 4.83 -2.29 1.15
CA ARG A 652 4.52 -3.48 0.31
C ARG A 652 3.03 -3.70 0.14
N MET A 653 2.24 -3.46 1.18
CA MET A 653 0.80 -3.66 1.14
C MET A 653 0.13 -2.68 0.17
N ASP A 654 0.38 -1.37 0.34
CA ASP A 654 -0.16 -0.33 -0.54
C ASP A 654 0.35 -0.47 -1.99
N MET A 655 1.66 -0.70 -2.15
CA MET A 655 2.28 -0.96 -3.44
C MET A 655 1.71 -2.21 -4.10
N GLY A 656 1.49 -3.28 -3.33
CA GLY A 656 0.94 -4.55 -3.80
C GLY A 656 -0.42 -4.39 -4.46
N MET A 657 -1.31 -3.64 -3.81
CA MET A 657 -2.67 -3.41 -4.31
C MET A 657 -2.65 -2.56 -5.58
N LYS A 658 -1.96 -1.42 -5.54
CA LYS A 658 -1.93 -0.46 -6.67
C LYS A 658 -1.17 -1.01 -7.87
N MET A 659 -0.09 -1.76 -7.65
CA MET A 659 0.60 -2.48 -8.73
C MET A 659 -0.25 -3.60 -9.29
N GLY A 660 -0.98 -4.33 -8.46
CA GLY A 660 -1.93 -5.34 -8.96
C GLY A 660 -2.93 -4.74 -9.94
N ILE A 661 -3.45 -3.55 -9.65
CA ILE A 661 -4.36 -2.83 -10.55
C ILE A 661 -3.64 -2.45 -11.84
N ALA A 662 -2.47 -1.80 -11.76
CA ALA A 662 -1.70 -1.39 -12.93
C ALA A 662 -1.36 -2.57 -13.86
N VAL A 663 -0.95 -3.71 -13.28
CA VAL A 663 -0.65 -4.94 -14.02
C VAL A 663 -1.89 -5.50 -14.69
N ALA A 664 -3.03 -5.54 -13.98
CA ALA A 664 -4.27 -6.04 -14.54
C ALA A 664 -4.77 -5.17 -15.71
N LEU A 665 -4.65 -3.83 -15.61
CA LEU A 665 -4.98 -2.91 -16.70
C LEU A 665 -4.05 -3.11 -17.91
N ASN A 666 -2.75 -3.32 -17.68
CA ASN A 666 -1.79 -3.64 -18.75
C ASN A 666 -2.12 -4.96 -19.46
N LYS A 667 -2.44 -6.02 -18.70
CA LYS A 667 -2.85 -7.30 -19.28
C LYS A 667 -4.07 -7.15 -20.18
N VAL A 668 -5.06 -6.36 -19.79
CA VAL A 668 -6.23 -6.05 -20.64
C VAL A 668 -5.81 -5.39 -21.95
N LEU A 669 -4.88 -4.42 -21.93
CA LEU A 669 -4.36 -3.79 -23.14
C LEU A 669 -3.62 -4.77 -24.05
N GLU A 670 -2.73 -5.58 -23.49
CA GLU A 670 -1.90 -6.53 -24.25
C GLU A 670 -2.77 -7.57 -24.95
N MET A 671 -3.68 -8.16 -24.20
CA MET A 671 -4.61 -9.14 -24.74
C MET A 671 -5.48 -8.64 -25.87
N LEU A 672 -6.03 -7.43 -25.71
CA LEU A 672 -6.92 -6.85 -26.72
C LEU A 672 -6.16 -6.50 -28.01
N LYS A 673 -4.83 -6.29 -27.93
CA LYS A 673 -3.95 -6.25 -29.10
C LYS A 673 -3.80 -7.64 -29.73
N THR A 674 -3.60 -8.69 -28.94
CA THR A 674 -3.42 -10.08 -29.43
C THR A 674 -4.63 -10.59 -30.22
N ILE A 675 -5.85 -10.22 -29.82
CA ILE A 675 -7.09 -10.64 -30.50
C ILE A 675 -7.55 -9.67 -31.60
N ASN A 676 -6.70 -8.72 -32.03
CA ASN A 676 -6.95 -7.76 -33.11
C ASN A 676 -8.27 -6.96 -32.99
N LEU A 677 -8.77 -6.71 -31.78
CA LEU A 677 -10.05 -6.02 -31.55
C LEU A 677 -9.99 -4.49 -31.82
N GLY A 678 -8.82 -3.98 -32.20
CA GLY A 678 -8.57 -2.57 -32.47
C GLY A 678 -8.21 -1.77 -31.21
N ARG A 679 -7.22 -0.87 -31.33
CA ARG A 679 -6.67 -0.08 -30.21
C ARG A 679 -7.73 0.73 -29.45
N CYS A 680 -8.68 1.34 -30.16
CA CYS A 680 -9.72 2.17 -29.56
C CYS A 680 -10.62 1.39 -28.57
N LYS A 681 -11.01 0.15 -28.93
CA LYS A 681 -11.78 -0.73 -28.03
C LYS A 681 -10.98 -1.15 -26.80
N ALA A 682 -9.68 -1.38 -26.96
CA ALA A 682 -8.79 -1.68 -25.83
C ALA A 682 -8.70 -0.51 -24.84
N GLU A 683 -8.50 0.69 -25.37
CA GLU A 683 -8.49 1.93 -24.58
C GLU A 683 -9.84 2.16 -23.87
N ALA A 684 -10.96 1.81 -24.51
CA ALA A 684 -12.29 1.93 -23.92
C ALA A 684 -12.49 1.02 -22.69
N TYR A 685 -12.07 -0.25 -22.76
CA TYR A 685 -12.14 -1.15 -21.59
C TYR A 685 -11.26 -0.69 -20.43
N VAL A 686 -10.03 -0.25 -20.69
CA VAL A 686 -9.18 0.33 -19.63
C VAL A 686 -9.79 1.59 -19.05
N SER A 687 -10.37 2.45 -19.90
CA SER A 687 -11.05 3.66 -19.45
C SER A 687 -12.20 3.34 -18.50
N ARG A 688 -12.99 2.30 -18.82
CA ARG A 688 -14.08 1.80 -17.96
C ARG A 688 -13.56 1.25 -16.63
N LEU A 689 -12.54 0.39 -16.66
CA LEU A 689 -11.96 -0.21 -15.45
C LEU A 689 -11.36 0.86 -14.52
N TYR A 690 -10.59 1.80 -15.07
CA TYR A 690 -9.97 2.87 -14.29
C TYR A 690 -11.02 3.85 -13.75
N THR A 691 -11.99 4.25 -14.57
CA THR A 691 -13.05 5.19 -14.15
C THR A 691 -13.95 4.56 -13.09
N GLY A 692 -14.27 3.27 -13.24
CA GLY A 692 -15.11 2.48 -12.33
C GLY A 692 -14.45 2.11 -11.00
N LEU A 693 -13.13 2.31 -10.83
CA LEU A 693 -12.44 2.07 -9.57
C LEU A 693 -12.81 3.14 -8.53
N LEU A 694 -13.55 2.79 -7.48
CA LEU A 694 -14.08 3.75 -6.51
C LEU A 694 -13.03 4.17 -5.49
N TYR A 695 -12.32 3.21 -4.90
CA TYR A 695 -11.19 3.44 -4.00
C TYR A 695 -10.23 2.24 -4.01
N SER A 696 -8.97 2.49 -3.69
CA SER A 696 -7.93 1.47 -3.50
C SER A 696 -6.78 2.05 -2.67
N GLY A 697 -6.45 1.43 -1.54
CA GLY A 697 -5.33 1.84 -0.70
C GLY A 697 -5.04 0.80 0.37
N GLY A 698 -3.79 0.66 0.79
CA GLY A 698 -3.42 -0.36 1.77
C GLY A 698 -3.80 -1.77 1.28
N ASP A 699 -4.68 -2.45 2.00
CA ASP A 699 -5.13 -3.82 1.72
C ASP A 699 -6.55 -3.93 1.17
N ASP A 700 -7.28 -2.83 0.95
CA ASP A 700 -8.66 -2.85 0.49
C ASP A 700 -8.90 -2.09 -0.82
N MET A 701 -9.90 -2.55 -1.57
CA MET A 701 -10.37 -1.88 -2.78
C MET A 701 -11.84 -2.15 -3.08
N MET A 702 -12.45 -1.24 -3.86
CA MET A 702 -13.80 -1.40 -4.38
C MET A 702 -13.93 -0.80 -5.77
N ALA A 703 -14.61 -1.50 -6.68
CA ALA A 703 -14.80 -1.06 -8.05
C ALA A 703 -16.16 -1.48 -8.63
N ILE A 704 -16.59 -0.76 -9.67
CA ILE A 704 -17.72 -1.08 -10.55
C ILE A 704 -17.15 -1.31 -11.94
N TRP A 705 -17.16 -2.55 -12.41
CA TRP A 705 -16.49 -2.97 -13.65
C TRP A 705 -17.43 -3.69 -14.61
N PRO A 706 -17.03 -3.83 -15.89
CA PRO A 706 -17.70 -4.77 -16.79
C PRO A 706 -17.67 -6.17 -16.17
N SER A 707 -18.84 -6.81 -16.10
CA SER A 707 -18.96 -8.14 -15.49
C SER A 707 -18.03 -9.18 -16.12
N SER A 708 -17.87 -9.13 -17.44
CA SER A 708 -17.01 -10.05 -18.19
C SER A 708 -15.53 -9.98 -17.81
N LEU A 709 -15.04 -8.85 -17.29
CA LEU A 709 -13.64 -8.66 -16.88
C LEU A 709 -13.41 -8.75 -15.37
N ALA A 710 -14.47 -8.80 -14.57
CA ALA A 710 -14.36 -8.68 -13.12
C ALA A 710 -13.52 -9.80 -12.48
N ILE A 711 -13.76 -11.06 -12.86
CA ILE A 711 -13.04 -12.23 -12.33
C ILE A 711 -11.54 -12.20 -12.71
N PRO A 712 -11.15 -12.13 -14.00
CA PRO A 712 -9.73 -12.22 -14.37
C PRO A 712 -8.92 -11.02 -13.89
N VAL A 713 -9.49 -9.82 -13.90
CA VAL A 713 -8.85 -8.61 -13.36
C VAL A 713 -8.62 -8.77 -11.85
N ALA A 714 -9.62 -9.20 -11.08
CA ALA A 714 -9.48 -9.37 -9.64
C ALA A 714 -8.44 -10.45 -9.27
N LEU A 715 -8.39 -11.57 -10.00
CA LEU A 715 -7.38 -12.60 -9.78
C LEU A 715 -5.96 -12.13 -10.17
N SER A 716 -5.82 -11.34 -11.23
CA SER A 716 -4.56 -10.71 -11.59
C SER A 716 -4.06 -9.78 -10.47
N ILE A 717 -4.95 -8.99 -9.87
CA ILE A 717 -4.62 -8.12 -8.73
C ILE A 717 -4.16 -8.98 -7.54
N ALA A 718 -4.92 -10.01 -7.16
CA ALA A 718 -4.56 -10.87 -6.04
C ALA A 718 -3.22 -11.58 -6.21
N LYS A 719 -2.92 -12.06 -7.42
CA LYS A 719 -1.64 -12.69 -7.73
C LYS A 719 -0.48 -11.70 -7.54
N THR A 720 -0.57 -10.51 -8.12
CA THR A 720 0.49 -9.49 -7.99
C THR A 720 0.65 -9.02 -6.55
N PHE A 721 -0.47 -8.78 -5.84
CA PHE A 721 -0.48 -8.49 -4.42
C PHE A 721 0.26 -9.57 -3.61
N TRP A 722 -0.14 -10.84 -3.79
CA TRP A 722 0.48 -11.98 -3.10
C TRP A 722 1.99 -12.09 -3.39
N LYS A 723 2.42 -11.88 -4.64
CA LYS A 723 3.84 -11.87 -5.02
C LYS A 723 4.61 -10.75 -4.30
N ILE A 724 4.09 -9.52 -4.30
CA ILE A 724 4.73 -8.37 -3.62
C ILE A 724 4.77 -8.59 -2.10
N MET A 725 3.74 -9.21 -1.53
CA MET A 725 3.68 -9.62 -0.12
C MET A 725 4.55 -10.84 0.20
N GLY A 726 5.25 -11.42 -0.77
CA GLY A 726 6.14 -12.57 -0.57
C GLY A 726 5.39 -13.82 -0.14
N GLY A 727 4.12 -13.92 -0.52
CA GLY A 727 3.22 -15.00 -0.17
C GLY A 727 2.67 -14.99 1.25
N ALA A 728 2.98 -13.97 2.06
CA ALA A 728 2.53 -13.88 3.44
C ALA A 728 1.03 -13.55 3.55
N VAL A 729 0.52 -12.67 2.69
CA VAL A 729 -0.86 -12.16 2.75
C VAL A 729 -1.57 -12.43 1.43
N ALA A 730 -2.79 -12.95 1.51
CA ALA A 730 -3.68 -13.25 0.39
C ALA A 730 -4.87 -12.29 0.35
N LEU A 731 -5.55 -12.15 -0.79
CA LEU A 731 -6.78 -11.36 -0.88
C LEU A 731 -8.03 -12.25 -0.78
N SER A 732 -9.01 -11.80 0.00
CA SER A 732 -10.40 -12.23 -0.18
C SER A 732 -11.07 -11.30 -1.19
N ILE A 733 -11.78 -11.87 -2.16
CA ILE A 733 -12.44 -11.16 -3.26
C ILE A 733 -13.91 -11.57 -3.28
N SER A 734 -14.78 -10.58 -3.45
CA SER A 734 -16.21 -10.76 -3.70
C SER A 734 -16.63 -10.05 -4.97
N ILE A 735 -17.44 -10.72 -5.80
CA ILE A 735 -17.92 -10.19 -7.07
C ILE A 735 -19.44 -10.38 -7.16
N VAL A 736 -20.19 -9.29 -7.25
CA VAL A 736 -21.64 -9.34 -7.47
C VAL A 736 -21.96 -8.69 -8.80
N SER A 737 -22.55 -9.46 -9.73
CA SER A 737 -22.93 -8.99 -11.06
C SER A 737 -24.43 -8.80 -11.18
N ALA A 738 -24.86 -7.75 -11.88
CA ALA A 738 -26.27 -7.48 -12.16
C ALA A 738 -26.45 -6.50 -13.31
N LYS A 739 -27.69 -6.30 -13.76
CA LYS A 739 -28.01 -5.29 -14.78
C LYS A 739 -27.77 -3.87 -14.24
N PRO A 740 -27.40 -2.89 -15.09
CA PRO A 740 -27.02 -1.53 -14.66
C PRO A 740 -28.12 -0.77 -13.89
N LYS A 741 -29.38 -1.16 -14.10
CA LYS A 741 -30.55 -0.59 -13.41
C LYS A 741 -30.77 -1.09 -11.99
N HIS A 742 -29.98 -2.06 -11.52
CA HIS A 742 -30.12 -2.58 -10.17
C HIS A 742 -29.68 -1.52 -9.14
N ASN A 743 -30.25 -1.59 -7.93
CA ASN A 743 -29.84 -0.68 -6.88
C ASN A 743 -28.40 -1.03 -6.47
N ILE A 744 -27.47 -0.08 -6.66
CA ILE A 744 -26.05 -0.30 -6.43
C ILE A 744 -25.78 -0.68 -4.98
N TRP A 745 -26.46 -0.07 -4.01
CA TRP A 745 -26.26 -0.35 -2.59
C TRP A 745 -26.65 -1.77 -2.20
N ASN A 746 -27.73 -2.30 -2.76
CA ASN A 746 -28.07 -3.72 -2.59
C ASN A 746 -26.95 -4.63 -3.09
N LEU A 747 -26.35 -4.31 -4.25
CA LEU A 747 -25.20 -5.06 -4.78
C LEU A 747 -23.96 -4.91 -3.88
N VAL A 748 -23.71 -3.72 -3.31
CA VAL A 748 -22.62 -3.49 -2.35
C VAL A 748 -22.81 -4.31 -1.08
N TYR A 749 -24.02 -4.34 -0.51
CA TYR A 749 -24.32 -5.13 0.69
C TYR A 749 -24.20 -6.64 0.43
N ALA A 750 -24.71 -7.11 -0.72
CA ALA A 750 -24.49 -8.48 -1.17
C ALA A 750 -22.99 -8.81 -1.30
N CYS A 751 -22.20 -7.88 -1.86
CA CYS A 751 -20.76 -8.03 -2.01
C CYS A 751 -20.05 -8.08 -0.64
N ASP A 752 -20.44 -7.23 0.32
CA ASP A 752 -19.93 -7.25 1.70
C ASP A 752 -20.21 -8.59 2.39
N TYR A 753 -21.40 -9.17 2.20
CA TYR A 753 -21.74 -10.48 2.74
C TYR A 753 -20.83 -11.58 2.16
N LEU A 754 -20.69 -11.65 0.83
CA LEU A 754 -19.80 -12.62 0.17
C LEU A 754 -18.34 -12.47 0.64
N LEU A 755 -17.85 -11.23 0.78
CA LEU A 755 -16.52 -10.96 1.29
C LEU A 755 -16.34 -11.48 2.72
N SER A 756 -17.36 -11.32 3.56
CA SER A 756 -17.36 -11.83 4.93
C SER A 756 -17.26 -13.36 4.96
N GLU A 757 -17.93 -14.06 4.05
CA GLU A 757 -17.88 -15.51 3.91
C GLU A 757 -16.49 -15.98 3.45
N CYS A 758 -15.86 -15.28 2.49
CA CYS A 758 -14.47 -15.51 2.08
C CYS A 758 -13.52 -15.44 3.29
N LYS A 759 -13.62 -14.36 4.08
CA LYS A 759 -12.77 -14.16 5.26
C LYS A 759 -13.00 -15.21 6.35
N LYS A 760 -14.26 -15.58 6.62
CA LYS A 760 -14.60 -16.62 7.61
C LYS A 760 -13.98 -17.96 7.23
N MET A 761 -14.12 -18.35 5.97
CA MET A 761 -13.58 -19.62 5.49
C MET A 761 -12.05 -19.60 5.40
N TYR A 762 -11.44 -18.49 5.00
CA TYR A 762 -9.98 -18.34 5.04
C TYR A 762 -9.46 -18.58 6.46
N ARG A 763 -10.05 -17.91 7.47
CA ARG A 763 -9.67 -18.09 8.89
C ARG A 763 -9.84 -19.53 9.35
N SER A 764 -10.95 -20.18 9.02
CA SER A 764 -11.21 -21.55 9.49
C SER A 764 -10.24 -22.58 8.90
N LYS A 765 -9.69 -22.34 7.71
CA LYS A 765 -8.69 -23.21 7.06
C LYS A 765 -7.25 -22.84 7.44
N LEU A 766 -6.92 -21.55 7.61
CA LEU A 766 -5.57 -21.08 7.97
C LEU A 766 -5.06 -21.72 9.28
N PHE A 767 -5.92 -21.87 10.29
CA PHE A 767 -5.56 -22.50 11.56
C PHE A 767 -5.34 -24.02 11.48
N LYS A 768 -5.87 -24.68 10.45
CA LYS A 768 -5.80 -26.14 10.29
C LYS A 768 -4.70 -26.59 9.33
N SER A 769 -4.30 -25.74 8.39
CA SER A 769 -3.32 -26.06 7.36
C SER A 769 -2.20 -25.02 7.31
N LEU A 770 -1.29 -25.10 8.28
CA LEU A 770 0.02 -24.43 8.23
C LEU A 770 0.80 -25.00 7.03
N GLY A 771 0.58 -24.46 5.82
CA GLY A 771 1.26 -24.93 4.61
C GLY A 771 0.60 -24.60 3.26
N LEU A 772 -0.64 -24.10 3.23
CA LEU A 772 -1.28 -23.73 1.96
C LEU A 772 -0.86 -22.33 1.49
N LYS A 773 -0.25 -22.25 0.30
CA LYS A 773 0.02 -20.99 -0.41
C LYS A 773 -1.22 -20.47 -1.12
N VAL A 774 -2.20 -20.04 -0.33
CA VAL A 774 -3.41 -19.41 -0.86
C VAL A 774 -3.05 -18.03 -1.42
N VAL A 775 -3.37 -17.80 -2.69
CA VAL A 775 -3.20 -16.52 -3.40
C VAL A 775 -4.45 -15.66 -3.27
N ALA A 776 -5.62 -16.28 -3.46
CA ALA A 776 -6.90 -15.62 -3.38
C ALA A 776 -7.99 -16.53 -2.83
N VAL A 777 -9.00 -15.92 -2.20
CA VAL A 777 -10.28 -16.57 -1.87
C VAL A 777 -11.39 -15.78 -2.56
N LEU A 778 -12.13 -16.41 -3.46
CA LEU A 778 -13.08 -15.76 -4.34
C LEU A 778 -14.50 -16.26 -4.07
N SER A 779 -15.47 -15.35 -3.96
CA SER A 779 -16.89 -15.68 -4.05
C SER A 779 -17.58 -14.72 -5.02
N PHE A 780 -18.55 -15.24 -5.78
CA PHE A 780 -19.26 -14.48 -6.78
C PHE A 780 -20.72 -14.93 -6.96
N MET A 781 -21.56 -14.00 -7.40
CA MET A 781 -22.96 -14.27 -7.74
C MET A 781 -23.47 -13.29 -8.80
N LYS A 782 -24.32 -13.75 -9.71
CA LYS A 782 -25.09 -12.90 -10.63
C LYS A 782 -26.54 -12.83 -10.18
N GLY A 783 -27.08 -11.62 -10.02
CA GLY A 783 -28.49 -11.38 -9.75
C GLY A 783 -29.29 -11.23 -11.03
N LEU A 784 -30.22 -12.16 -11.28
CA LEU A 784 -31.24 -12.00 -12.32
C LEU A 784 -32.36 -11.03 -11.90
N GLN A 785 -32.54 -10.87 -10.59
CA GLN A 785 -33.44 -9.93 -9.93
C GLN A 785 -32.66 -9.07 -8.93
N GLN A 786 -33.32 -8.12 -8.27
CA GLN A 786 -32.68 -7.29 -7.23
C GLN A 786 -32.08 -8.19 -6.15
N LEU A 787 -30.75 -8.19 -6.06
CA LEU A 787 -30.01 -9.09 -5.19
C LEU A 787 -29.87 -8.47 -3.81
N LEU A 788 -30.62 -8.98 -2.83
CA LEU A 788 -30.52 -8.56 -1.43
C LEU A 788 -29.54 -9.45 -0.66
N GLU A 789 -28.89 -8.92 0.37
CA GLU A 789 -27.97 -9.69 1.24
C GLU A 789 -28.60 -10.99 1.75
N ALA A 790 -29.82 -10.92 2.29
CA ALA A 790 -30.53 -12.10 2.81
C ALA A 790 -30.84 -13.15 1.72
N GLU A 791 -31.03 -12.70 0.48
CA GLU A 791 -31.25 -13.61 -0.65
C GLU A 791 -29.96 -14.33 -1.03
N VAL A 792 -28.82 -13.62 -1.02
CA VAL A 792 -27.50 -14.22 -1.26
C VAL A 792 -27.20 -15.28 -0.21
N GLU A 793 -27.42 -14.98 1.08
CA GLU A 793 -27.24 -15.92 2.18
C GLU A 793 -28.09 -17.18 2.00
N LYS A 794 -29.39 -17.00 1.76
CA LYS A 794 -30.33 -18.11 1.58
C LYS A 794 -29.99 -18.96 0.36
N THR A 795 -29.62 -18.32 -0.74
CA THR A 795 -29.28 -18.96 -2.01
C THR A 795 -28.00 -19.78 -1.89
N LEU A 796 -26.92 -19.21 -1.36
CA LEU A 796 -25.68 -19.93 -1.12
C LEU A 796 -25.86 -21.09 -0.14
N SER A 797 -26.57 -20.87 0.97
CA SER A 797 -26.83 -21.91 1.96
C SER A 797 -27.59 -23.09 1.35
N LYS A 798 -28.61 -22.80 0.53
CA LYS A 798 -29.36 -23.82 -0.23
C LYS A 798 -28.44 -24.62 -1.14
N TYR A 799 -27.65 -23.98 -2.01
CA TYR A 799 -26.84 -24.72 -2.99
C TYR A 799 -25.61 -25.40 -2.41
N ARG A 800 -25.05 -24.89 -1.31
CA ARG A 800 -24.05 -25.60 -0.49
C ARG A 800 -24.65 -26.87 0.11
N SER A 801 -25.87 -26.79 0.67
CA SER A 801 -26.55 -27.97 1.24
C SER A 801 -26.85 -29.06 0.21
N LEU A 802 -26.98 -28.68 -1.05
CA LEU A 802 -27.19 -29.58 -2.19
C LEU A 802 -25.87 -30.11 -2.78
N GLY A 803 -24.70 -29.65 -2.31
CA GLY A 803 -23.39 -30.06 -2.81
C GLY A 803 -23.09 -29.61 -4.25
N VAL A 804 -23.79 -28.58 -4.75
CA VAL A 804 -23.61 -28.03 -6.11
C VAL A 804 -22.96 -26.64 -6.11
N SER A 805 -22.67 -26.08 -4.93
CA SER A 805 -21.81 -24.92 -4.75
C SER A 805 -20.71 -25.23 -3.74
N TYR A 806 -19.49 -24.87 -4.10
CA TYR A 806 -18.25 -25.00 -3.35
C TYR A 806 -17.69 -23.64 -2.94
N GLN A 807 -18.44 -22.56 -3.19
CA GLN A 807 -18.02 -21.23 -2.79
C GLN A 807 -17.92 -21.05 -1.27
N PRO A 808 -16.94 -20.27 -0.79
CA PRO A 808 -15.94 -19.55 -1.60
C PRO A 808 -14.86 -20.48 -2.19
N LEU A 809 -14.31 -20.09 -3.34
CA LEU A 809 -13.27 -20.80 -4.06
C LEU A 809 -11.88 -20.30 -3.65
N PHE A 810 -10.86 -21.14 -3.77
CA PHE A 810 -9.46 -20.85 -3.50
C PHE A 810 -8.67 -20.84 -4.80
N LEU A 811 -7.72 -19.93 -4.89
CA LEU A 811 -6.61 -20.00 -5.83
C LEU A 811 -5.35 -20.30 -5.01
N SER A 812 -4.71 -21.44 -5.27
CA SER A 812 -3.49 -21.87 -4.58
C SER A 812 -2.30 -21.93 -5.54
N ALA A 813 -1.11 -21.58 -5.06
CA ALA A 813 0.14 -21.73 -5.83
C ALA A 813 0.70 -23.17 -5.77
N ASP A 814 0.30 -23.96 -4.78
CA ASP A 814 0.67 -25.38 -4.65
C ASP A 814 -0.54 -26.29 -4.92
N THR A 815 -0.29 -27.58 -5.18
CA THR A 815 -1.35 -28.58 -5.38
C THR A 815 -2.29 -28.58 -4.16
N PRO A 816 -3.59 -28.31 -4.35
CA PRO A 816 -4.53 -28.28 -3.24
C PRO A 816 -4.65 -29.69 -2.61
N PRO A 817 -4.82 -29.80 -1.27
CA PRO A 817 -5.21 -31.03 -0.61
C PRO A 817 -6.43 -31.67 -1.30
N LYS A 818 -6.57 -33.00 -1.20
CA LYS A 818 -7.71 -33.75 -1.80
C LYS A 818 -9.06 -33.13 -1.41
N ASP A 819 -9.17 -32.67 -0.18
CA ASP A 819 -10.31 -32.03 0.46
C ASP A 819 -10.59 -30.59 -0.03
N LEU A 820 -9.69 -29.99 -0.82
CA LEU A 820 -9.82 -28.67 -1.43
C LEU A 820 -10.00 -28.68 -2.95
N MET A 821 -9.84 -29.83 -3.62
CA MET A 821 -9.86 -29.91 -5.09
C MET A 821 -11.12 -29.33 -5.73
N CYS A 822 -12.31 -29.48 -5.13
CA CYS A 822 -13.54 -28.92 -5.71
C CYS A 822 -13.80 -27.46 -5.33
N ASN A 823 -13.07 -26.93 -4.34
CA ASN A 823 -13.09 -25.50 -4.02
C ASN A 823 -11.97 -24.74 -4.77
N ASP A 824 -11.24 -25.37 -5.70
CA ASP A 824 -10.10 -24.77 -6.38
C ASP A 824 -10.48 -24.22 -7.77
N ILE A 825 -10.11 -22.96 -8.05
CA ILE A 825 -10.45 -22.27 -9.30
C ILE A 825 -9.77 -22.97 -10.48
N SER A 826 -8.52 -23.44 -10.33
CA SER A 826 -7.83 -24.17 -11.39
C SER A 826 -8.65 -25.39 -11.79
N SER A 827 -9.06 -26.20 -10.83
CA SER A 827 -9.80 -27.45 -11.08
C SER A 827 -11.10 -27.24 -11.87
N ILE A 828 -11.79 -26.12 -11.66
CA ILE A 828 -12.99 -25.74 -12.43
C ILE A 828 -12.60 -25.29 -13.85
N VAL A 829 -11.58 -24.42 -13.97
CA VAL A 829 -11.11 -23.90 -15.26
C VAL A 829 -10.54 -25.01 -16.12
N SER A 830 -9.62 -25.83 -15.61
CA SER A 830 -8.99 -26.97 -16.30
C SER A 830 -10.00 -27.96 -16.86
N ASN A 831 -10.99 -28.33 -16.05
CA ASN A 831 -11.89 -29.40 -16.45
C ASN A 831 -13.01 -28.90 -17.35
N VAL A 832 -13.54 -27.69 -17.15
CA VAL A 832 -14.80 -27.26 -17.79
C VAL A 832 -14.59 -26.17 -18.84
N LEU A 833 -13.68 -25.22 -18.59
CA LEU A 833 -13.53 -24.01 -19.41
C LEU A 833 -12.25 -23.99 -20.28
N GLU A 834 -11.26 -24.84 -19.98
CA GLU A 834 -10.01 -24.96 -20.75
C GLU A 834 -10.29 -25.43 -22.18
N LYS A 835 -11.26 -26.34 -22.36
CA LYS A 835 -11.59 -26.91 -23.67
C LYS A 835 -12.38 -25.98 -24.59
N THR A 836 -12.77 -24.80 -24.08
CA THR A 836 -13.36 -23.71 -24.86
C THR A 836 -12.27 -22.81 -25.50
N VAL A 837 -11.01 -22.92 -25.04
CA VAL A 837 -9.88 -22.03 -25.41
C VAL A 837 -8.60 -22.82 -25.81
N GLY A 838 -8.53 -24.14 -25.55
CA GLY A 838 -7.45 -25.07 -25.93
C GLY A 838 -6.19 -25.02 -25.03
N GLY A 839 -5.59 -26.19 -24.71
CA GLY A 839 -4.30 -26.32 -23.98
C GLY A 839 -4.28 -27.44 -22.92
N SER A 840 -3.13 -27.63 -22.26
CA SER A 840 -2.95 -28.46 -21.05
C SER A 840 -2.22 -27.67 -19.96
N ILE A 841 -2.43 -28.03 -18.69
CA ILE A 841 -1.89 -27.32 -17.52
C ILE A 841 -0.63 -28.00 -16.97
N GLY A 842 0.48 -27.25 -16.92
CA GLY A 842 1.68 -27.59 -16.14
C GLY A 842 1.51 -27.23 -14.66
N THR A 843 2.44 -27.63 -13.79
CA THR A 843 2.40 -27.42 -12.32
C THR A 843 3.54 -26.51 -11.85
N SER A 844 3.26 -25.21 -11.69
CA SER A 844 4.14 -24.20 -11.03
C SER A 844 3.40 -22.85 -10.94
N LEU A 845 4.03 -21.76 -10.51
CA LEU A 845 3.49 -20.39 -10.65
C LEU A 845 3.04 -20.03 -12.08
N ASP A 846 3.57 -20.74 -13.08
CA ASP A 846 3.15 -20.66 -14.48
C ASP A 846 1.70 -21.12 -14.67
N THR A 847 1.19 -22.01 -13.81
CA THR A 847 -0.21 -22.46 -13.78
C THR A 847 -1.16 -21.31 -13.45
N ILE A 848 -0.83 -20.46 -12.46
CA ILE A 848 -1.68 -19.33 -12.08
C ILE A 848 -1.74 -18.30 -13.21
N ASP A 849 -0.59 -18.00 -13.82
CA ASP A 849 -0.53 -17.12 -14.98
C ASP A 849 -1.36 -17.67 -16.14
N TYR A 850 -1.18 -18.95 -16.45
CA TYR A 850 -1.96 -19.65 -17.46
C TYR A 850 -3.47 -19.56 -17.18
N ILE A 851 -3.92 -19.83 -15.95
CA ILE A 851 -5.35 -19.75 -15.58
C ILE A 851 -5.87 -18.33 -15.80
N ILE A 852 -5.16 -17.33 -15.29
CA ILE A 852 -5.55 -15.93 -15.41
C ILE A 852 -5.67 -15.56 -16.89
N ASP A 853 -4.68 -15.90 -17.71
CA ASP A 853 -4.65 -15.57 -19.14
C ASP A 853 -5.78 -16.29 -19.91
N LYS A 854 -6.14 -17.53 -19.53
CA LYS A 854 -7.30 -18.24 -20.11
C LYS A 854 -8.64 -17.65 -19.71
N LEU A 855 -8.81 -17.28 -18.44
CA LEU A 855 -10.01 -16.58 -17.94
C LEU A 855 -10.19 -15.22 -18.64
N PHE A 856 -9.09 -14.56 -18.90
CA PHE A 856 -9.02 -13.36 -19.68
C PHE A 856 -9.46 -13.61 -21.13
N ALA A 857 -8.94 -14.63 -21.80
CA ALA A 857 -9.34 -15.00 -23.17
C ALA A 857 -10.83 -15.38 -23.25
N LEU A 858 -11.37 -15.99 -22.19
CA LEU A 858 -12.79 -16.33 -22.09
C LEU A 858 -13.70 -15.09 -22.14
N SER A 859 -13.23 -13.96 -21.59
CA SER A 859 -13.97 -12.68 -21.56
C SER A 859 -14.31 -12.14 -22.95
N PHE A 860 -13.60 -12.61 -23.98
CA PHE A 860 -13.76 -12.19 -25.37
C PHE A 860 -14.14 -13.36 -26.29
N ASN A 861 -14.53 -14.50 -25.73
CA ASN A 861 -14.88 -15.68 -26.51
C ASN A 861 -16.31 -15.56 -27.08
N PRO A 862 -16.51 -15.60 -28.40
CA PRO A 862 -17.84 -15.46 -29.01
C PRO A 862 -18.78 -16.63 -28.69
N ASN A 863 -18.26 -17.77 -28.24
CA ASN A 863 -19.06 -18.94 -27.89
C ASN A 863 -19.61 -18.91 -26.45
N ILE A 864 -19.28 -17.89 -25.63
CA ILE A 864 -19.63 -17.87 -24.22
C ILE A 864 -21.15 -17.91 -23.97
N SER A 865 -21.95 -17.23 -24.78
CA SER A 865 -23.42 -17.24 -24.66
C SER A 865 -24.02 -18.63 -24.93
N LYS A 866 -23.45 -19.38 -25.89
CA LYS A 866 -23.87 -20.76 -26.17
C LYS A 866 -23.54 -21.69 -24.99
N VAL A 867 -22.36 -21.52 -24.41
CA VAL A 867 -21.91 -22.25 -23.23
C VAL A 867 -22.81 -21.93 -22.02
N SER A 868 -23.16 -20.65 -21.82
CA SER A 868 -24.07 -20.17 -20.79
C SER A 868 -25.45 -20.82 -20.88
N ALA A 869 -26.07 -20.77 -22.06
CA ALA A 869 -27.38 -21.37 -22.31
C ALA A 869 -27.40 -22.87 -21.99
N THR A 870 -26.36 -23.60 -22.39
CA THR A 870 -26.25 -25.03 -22.14
C THR A 870 -26.08 -25.34 -20.65
N ILE A 871 -25.22 -24.59 -19.95
CA ILE A 871 -25.03 -24.77 -18.50
C ILE A 871 -26.30 -24.42 -17.74
N HIS A 872 -27.06 -23.42 -18.18
CA HIS A 872 -28.35 -23.05 -17.60
C HIS A 872 -29.40 -24.17 -17.75
N GLU A 873 -29.50 -24.79 -18.93
CA GLU A 873 -30.38 -25.93 -19.16
C GLU A 873 -30.02 -27.11 -18.25
N ILE A 874 -28.73 -27.42 -18.19
CA ILE A 874 -28.18 -28.45 -17.30
C ILE A 874 -28.55 -28.15 -15.85
N PHE A 875 -28.34 -26.91 -15.39
CA PHE A 875 -28.64 -26.49 -14.02
C PHE A 875 -30.15 -26.57 -13.70
N LYS A 876 -31.03 -26.16 -14.62
CA LYS A 876 -32.49 -26.29 -14.48
C LYS A 876 -32.94 -27.74 -14.35
N LEU A 877 -32.39 -28.63 -15.18
CA LEU A 877 -32.71 -30.06 -15.12
C LEU A 877 -32.36 -30.64 -13.74
N PHE A 878 -31.23 -30.24 -13.16
CA PHE A 878 -30.81 -30.68 -11.83
C PHE A 878 -31.69 -30.16 -10.68
N GLN A 879 -32.25 -28.95 -10.80
CA GLN A 879 -33.20 -28.46 -9.79
C GLN A 879 -34.50 -29.30 -9.73
N GLY A 880 -34.88 -29.95 -10.83
CA GLY A 880 -36.17 -30.65 -10.93
C GLY A 880 -36.17 -32.13 -10.52
N HIS A 881 -35.02 -32.83 -10.51
CA HIS A 881 -35.01 -34.31 -10.56
C HIS A 881 -34.38 -35.05 -9.35
N GLY A 882 -33.87 -34.34 -8.34
CA GLY A 882 -33.19 -34.98 -7.20
C GLY A 882 -31.78 -35.48 -7.58
N LEU A 883 -30.84 -35.36 -6.64
CA LEU A 883 -29.41 -35.35 -6.97
C LEU A 883 -28.79 -36.75 -6.78
N ASN A 884 -28.30 -37.37 -7.87
CA ASN A 884 -27.40 -38.54 -7.82
C ASN A 884 -26.20 -38.32 -8.76
N LYS A 885 -25.00 -38.36 -8.19
CA LYS A 885 -23.71 -38.17 -8.88
C LYS A 885 -23.55 -39.03 -10.13
N ALA A 886 -23.93 -40.30 -10.07
CA ALA A 886 -23.78 -41.21 -11.21
C ALA A 886 -24.73 -40.83 -12.37
N VAL A 887 -25.95 -40.41 -12.05
CA VAL A 887 -26.96 -40.00 -13.04
C VAL A 887 -26.52 -38.71 -13.74
N VAL A 888 -26.01 -37.74 -12.97
CA VAL A 888 -25.47 -36.48 -13.48
C VAL A 888 -24.31 -36.71 -14.45
N SER A 889 -23.30 -37.49 -14.04
CA SER A 889 -22.14 -37.79 -14.89
C SER A 889 -22.52 -38.56 -16.17
N LEU A 890 -23.44 -39.52 -16.07
CA LEU A 890 -23.94 -40.27 -17.23
C LEU A 890 -24.74 -39.39 -18.19
N TYR A 891 -25.57 -38.47 -17.67
CA TYR A 891 -26.32 -37.52 -18.48
C TYR A 891 -25.37 -36.61 -19.27
N LEU A 892 -24.38 -36.01 -18.58
CA LEU A 892 -23.38 -35.15 -19.21
C LEU A 892 -22.55 -35.89 -20.25
N ALA A 893 -22.09 -37.11 -19.94
CA ALA A 893 -21.33 -37.95 -20.87
C ALA A 893 -22.15 -38.33 -22.12
N ARG A 894 -23.42 -38.72 -21.96
CA ARG A 894 -24.31 -39.06 -23.08
C ARG A 894 -24.58 -37.86 -23.99
N ASN A 895 -24.86 -36.70 -23.41
CA ASN A 895 -25.07 -35.49 -24.21
C ASN A 895 -23.79 -35.07 -24.92
N SER A 896 -22.62 -35.24 -24.30
CA SER A 896 -21.34 -34.94 -24.96
C SER A 896 -21.04 -35.80 -26.19
N GLN A 897 -21.63 -37.01 -26.28
CA GLN A 897 -21.49 -37.89 -27.44
C GLN A 897 -22.49 -37.56 -28.56
N ARG A 898 -23.60 -36.91 -28.21
CA ARG A 898 -24.66 -36.50 -29.16
C ARG A 898 -24.47 -35.09 -29.69
N GLU A 899 -23.69 -34.29 -28.97
CA GLU A 899 -23.37 -32.92 -29.33
C GLU A 899 -22.49 -32.88 -30.59
N THR A 900 -22.90 -32.08 -31.57
CA THR A 900 -22.21 -31.94 -32.86
C THR A 900 -21.25 -30.76 -32.88
N ASP A 901 -21.46 -29.77 -32.00
CA ASP A 901 -20.52 -28.69 -31.78
C ASP A 901 -19.35 -29.18 -30.90
N GLU A 902 -18.14 -29.21 -31.46
CA GLU A 902 -16.95 -29.73 -30.80
C GLU A 902 -16.64 -29.02 -29.47
N VAL A 903 -16.87 -27.69 -29.41
CA VAL A 903 -16.64 -26.89 -28.20
C VAL A 903 -17.62 -27.33 -27.11
N MET A 904 -18.89 -27.49 -27.46
CA MET A 904 -19.92 -27.91 -26.51
C MET A 904 -19.74 -29.36 -26.05
N ALA A 905 -19.42 -30.27 -26.98
CA ALA A 905 -19.10 -31.66 -26.65
C ALA A 905 -17.94 -31.74 -25.65
N ASN A 906 -16.96 -30.86 -25.81
CA ASN A 906 -15.81 -30.77 -24.92
C ASN A 906 -16.17 -30.19 -23.53
N VAL A 907 -16.99 -29.14 -23.46
CA VAL A 907 -17.50 -28.59 -22.18
C VAL A 907 -18.27 -29.66 -21.42
N LEU A 908 -19.17 -30.40 -22.09
CA LEU A 908 -19.96 -31.48 -21.49
C LEU A 908 -19.08 -32.64 -21.00
N LYS A 909 -18.06 -33.04 -21.77
CA LYS A 909 -17.04 -34.01 -21.32
C LYS A 909 -16.30 -33.51 -20.08
N GLY A 910 -16.00 -32.22 -20.05
CA GLY A 910 -15.37 -31.53 -18.94
C GLY A 910 -16.18 -31.58 -17.65
N LEU A 911 -17.46 -31.20 -17.74
CA LEU A 911 -18.43 -31.28 -16.64
C LEU A 911 -18.62 -32.72 -16.16
N ALA A 912 -18.68 -33.69 -17.08
CA ALA A 912 -18.78 -35.10 -16.74
C ALA A 912 -17.54 -35.58 -15.96
N LYS A 913 -16.34 -35.21 -16.42
CA LYS A 913 -15.07 -35.53 -15.74
C LYS A 913 -15.01 -34.92 -14.34
N LEU A 914 -15.32 -33.63 -14.20
CA LEU A 914 -15.35 -32.94 -12.91
C LEU A 914 -16.37 -33.57 -11.95
N SER A 915 -17.53 -33.96 -12.48
CA SER A 915 -18.57 -34.67 -11.72
C SER A 915 -18.10 -36.04 -11.23
N ILE A 916 -17.16 -36.70 -11.90
CA ILE A 916 -16.58 -37.98 -11.46
C ILE A 916 -15.50 -37.75 -10.39
N GLU A 917 -14.59 -36.81 -10.67
CA GLU A 917 -13.40 -36.55 -9.87
C GLU A 917 -13.67 -35.89 -8.51
N CYS A 918 -14.81 -35.21 -8.34
CA CYS A 918 -15.11 -34.55 -7.06
C CYS A 918 -15.32 -35.54 -5.89
N PRO A 919 -14.50 -35.50 -4.82
CA PRO A 919 -14.66 -36.39 -3.67
C PRO A 919 -15.99 -36.15 -2.94
N ALA A 920 -16.50 -37.19 -2.27
CA ALA A 920 -17.63 -37.03 -1.37
C ALA A 920 -17.23 -36.13 -0.19
N THR A 921 -17.99 -35.07 0.07
CA THR A 921 -17.69 -34.15 1.16
C THR A 921 -18.03 -34.79 2.52
N PRO A 922 -17.24 -34.56 3.59
CA PRO A 922 -17.44 -35.19 4.90
C PRO A 922 -18.81 -34.86 5.55
N THR A 923 -19.44 -33.76 5.13
CA THR A 923 -20.74 -33.30 5.63
C THR A 923 -21.93 -34.02 5.00
N HIS A 924 -21.72 -34.78 3.92
CA HIS A 924 -22.80 -35.40 3.17
C HIS A 924 -22.51 -36.87 2.95
N GLN A 925 -23.50 -37.71 3.27
CA GLN A 925 -23.51 -39.16 3.05
C GLN A 925 -23.35 -39.52 1.55
N GLY A 926 -22.13 -39.41 1.02
CA GLY A 926 -21.69 -40.10 -0.19
C GLY A 926 -21.97 -39.47 -1.56
N GLN A 927 -22.37 -38.20 -1.70
CA GLN A 927 -22.71 -37.63 -3.02
C GLN A 927 -22.18 -36.19 -3.24
N GLY A 928 -20.88 -36.03 -3.47
CA GLY A 928 -20.34 -34.75 -3.98
C GLY A 928 -20.63 -34.61 -5.49
N LEU A 929 -21.32 -33.54 -5.89
CA LEU A 929 -21.61 -33.22 -7.31
C LEU A 929 -20.59 -32.23 -7.88
N ALA A 930 -20.60 -32.01 -9.20
CA ALA A 930 -19.86 -30.88 -9.76
C ALA A 930 -20.42 -29.54 -9.21
N PRO A 931 -19.59 -28.48 -9.07
CA PRO A 931 -20.00 -27.14 -8.66
C PRO A 931 -20.82 -26.42 -9.74
N LEU A 932 -21.95 -27.00 -10.12
CA LEU A 932 -22.78 -26.53 -11.23
C LEU A 932 -23.31 -25.12 -10.98
N PHE A 933 -23.60 -24.78 -9.71
CA PHE A 933 -24.02 -23.44 -9.34
C PHE A 933 -22.90 -22.41 -9.56
N ASP A 934 -21.67 -22.76 -9.18
CA ASP A 934 -20.53 -21.84 -9.32
C ASP A 934 -20.12 -21.69 -10.79
N ILE A 935 -20.14 -22.78 -11.55
CA ILE A 935 -19.89 -22.76 -12.99
C ILE A 935 -20.94 -21.92 -13.72
N TYR A 936 -22.23 -22.11 -13.39
CA TYR A 936 -23.33 -21.31 -13.93
C TYR A 936 -23.10 -19.82 -13.69
N HIS A 937 -22.92 -19.42 -12.43
CA HIS A 937 -22.72 -18.00 -12.12
C HIS A 937 -21.45 -17.42 -12.72
N MET A 938 -20.36 -18.21 -12.80
CA MET A 938 -19.13 -17.76 -13.43
C MET A 938 -19.36 -17.47 -14.91
N VAL A 939 -19.95 -18.40 -15.66
CA VAL A 939 -20.21 -18.24 -17.10
C VAL A 939 -21.20 -17.10 -17.36
N GLU A 940 -22.23 -16.97 -16.55
CA GLU A 940 -23.20 -15.87 -16.61
C GLU A 940 -22.59 -14.49 -16.35
N ILE A 941 -21.58 -14.41 -15.47
CA ILE A 941 -20.77 -13.20 -15.26
C ILE A 941 -19.93 -12.89 -16.50
N TYR A 942 -19.35 -13.92 -17.14
CA TYR A 942 -18.56 -13.76 -18.37
C TYR A 942 -19.38 -13.34 -19.58
N GLU A 943 -20.57 -13.93 -19.75
CA GLU A 943 -21.51 -13.58 -20.81
C GLU A 943 -21.92 -12.11 -20.71
N GLY A 944 -22.23 -11.67 -19.49
CA GLY A 944 -22.55 -10.28 -19.20
C GLY A 944 -23.93 -9.82 -19.69
N ASP A 945 -24.69 -10.56 -20.48
CA ASP A 945 -26.05 -10.17 -20.93
C ASP A 945 -27.18 -10.58 -19.96
#